data_AF-A0A7X7KP42-F1
#
_entry.id   AF-A0A7X7KP42-F1
#
_cell.length_a   1.000
_cell.length_b   1.000
_cell.length_c   1.000
_cell.angle_alpha   90.00
_cell.angle_beta   90.00
_cell.angle_gamma   90.00
#
_symmetry.space_group_name_H-M   'P 1'
#
loop_
_entity.id
_entity.type
_entity.pdbx_description
1 polymer ?
#
loop_
_entity_poly.entity_id
_entity_poly.type
_entity_poly.pdbx_seq_one_letter_code
_entity_poly.pdbx_strand_id
1 'polypeptide(L)'
;MASWPLTASGVLLATLAMAAGFEAPPAPFQTSPRPADGEVLAANPPCFVTPATAASAAGYTVECSPDEAFPPEQTRRWTSPYMLVVPDAVLPPGEYHWRWRPADATDTAWSPVRRFTLPAGVPEVPFPDVAAWIQRIGTTRPRLLVQADRLEAVRREAAERFGPTWLKAVQATAERCRGQALLPEPEFLPETRDVKRIAIYQKIFQTTRPFMRDLATLAENYLLTGDALSGQEARRRLLHVVGWDPRGSTSLNHNDEPATEVLRYGPTAYDRVVDLLDDAERQRCRDCFMIRLQEMRQRWVERPFEKHPYESHNMGYYLPDLTEACLALAGEAPVEEMLRYALLQLWSPFFPPYGGAEGGWSEGPSYWSWSTARFARLYRHVEVTMGVPVLSRSHLRNMPWFKLYANPPYARRSPFGDGQEGAAGGGETMAILAALFDNPYAQWYADWQGARLGPEEALLCNAGRTATREPADLPQGRAFTDVGLAAMHTALPDPDQNAFLLFRSSPFGSISHAYADQNAFALEAYGEPLVIASGYYQLYGHPHHTQWTWQTKASNAVLVDGEGQSTRDWNARGRLLAFDTTAAADYALGDAHEAYAGRLERFLRHVLFLRPLHTGGLPVVVIRDDLAAARPATFQFLLHALEPMAVDGDARRLTIR
;
A
#
# COMPACT_ATOMS: atom_id res chain seq x y z
N MET A 1 -38.60 -25.88 39.03
CA MET A 1 -37.41 -26.17 39.86
C MET A 1 -36.47 -27.05 39.06
N ALA A 2 -35.46 -26.45 38.43
CA ALA A 2 -34.31 -27.13 37.85
C ALA A 2 -33.19 -26.09 37.72
N SER A 3 -32.25 -26.15 38.66
CA SER A 3 -31.04 -25.33 38.76
C SER A 3 -29.99 -25.86 37.80
N TRP A 4 -29.41 -24.98 36.98
CA TRP A 4 -28.20 -25.24 36.21
C TRP A 4 -27.00 -24.57 36.91
N PRO A 5 -25.82 -25.21 36.96
CA PRO A 5 -24.70 -24.74 37.78
C PRO A 5 -23.93 -23.60 37.11
N LEU A 6 -23.55 -22.61 37.91
CA LEU A 6 -22.58 -21.58 37.60
C LEU A 6 -21.17 -22.20 37.54
N THR A 7 -20.57 -22.25 36.35
CA THR A 7 -19.13 -22.49 36.21
C THR A 7 -18.37 -21.20 36.50
N ALA A 8 -17.53 -21.24 37.53
CA ALA A 8 -16.63 -20.16 37.90
C ALA A 8 -15.60 -19.93 36.78
N SER A 9 -15.69 -18.78 36.12
CA SER A 9 -14.64 -18.29 35.24
C SER A 9 -13.43 -17.88 36.09
N GLY A 10 -12.34 -18.64 35.95
CA GLY A 10 -11.04 -18.27 36.51
C GLY A 10 -10.57 -16.95 35.89
N VAL A 11 -10.30 -15.97 36.75
CA VAL A 11 -9.62 -14.73 36.38
C VAL A 11 -8.16 -15.09 36.08
N LEU A 12 -7.78 -15.08 34.81
CA LEU A 12 -6.37 -15.03 34.41
C LEU A 12 -5.84 -13.65 34.83
N LEU A 13 -5.13 -13.60 35.96
CA LEU A 13 -4.29 -12.46 36.33
C LEU A 13 -3.11 -12.43 35.36
N ALA A 14 -3.26 -11.70 34.26
CA ALA A 14 -2.13 -11.29 33.45
C ALA A 14 -1.25 -10.35 34.29
N THR A 15 -0.07 -10.81 34.69
CA THR A 15 0.98 -9.95 35.22
C THR A 15 1.34 -8.93 34.15
N LEU A 16 0.90 -7.68 34.31
CA LEU A 16 1.34 -6.55 33.50
C LEU A 16 2.85 -6.34 33.75
N ALA A 17 3.69 -6.97 32.94
CA ALA A 17 5.10 -6.63 32.88
C ALA A 17 5.21 -5.15 32.47
N MET A 18 5.82 -4.33 33.33
CA MET A 18 6.12 -2.93 32.99
C MET A 18 7.05 -2.93 31.77
N ALA A 19 6.69 -2.16 30.74
CA ALA A 19 7.56 -1.96 29.58
C ALA A 19 8.92 -1.40 30.04
N ALA A 20 10.00 -1.88 29.43
CA ALA A 20 11.32 -1.33 29.68
C ALA A 20 11.34 0.16 29.27
N GLY A 21 12.02 1.03 30.00
CA GLY A 21 11.97 2.48 29.75
C GLY A 21 12.46 2.93 28.37
N PHE A 22 13.20 2.08 27.65
CA PHE A 22 13.62 2.35 26.27
C PHE A 22 12.56 1.95 25.23
N GLU A 23 11.63 1.05 25.57
CA GLU A 23 10.61 0.57 24.64
C GLU A 23 9.58 1.67 24.41
N ALA A 24 9.30 1.98 23.14
CA ALA A 24 8.30 3.00 22.82
C ALA A 24 6.90 2.50 23.20
N PRO A 25 6.09 3.30 23.95
CA PRO A 25 4.70 2.96 24.15
C PRO A 25 3.93 3.01 22.82
N PRO A 26 2.81 2.29 22.69
CA PRO A 26 1.93 2.41 21.53
C PRO A 26 1.56 3.87 21.29
N ALA A 27 1.80 4.36 20.08
CA ALA A 27 1.54 5.73 19.70
C ALA A 27 0.88 5.79 18.31
N PRO A 28 0.03 6.80 18.06
CA PRO A 28 -0.50 7.06 16.73
C PRO A 28 0.59 7.13 15.66
N PHE A 29 0.30 6.59 14.48
CA PHE A 29 1.22 6.56 13.34
C PHE A 29 2.55 5.82 13.56
N GLN A 30 2.70 5.08 14.67
CA GLN A 30 3.92 4.34 14.97
C GLN A 30 3.71 2.84 14.93
N THR A 31 4.79 2.10 14.71
CA THR A 31 4.81 0.65 14.80
C THR A 31 4.70 0.18 16.24
N SER A 32 4.20 -1.04 16.39
CA SER A 32 4.27 -1.78 17.64
C SER A 32 5.29 -2.91 17.51
N PRO A 33 5.79 -3.46 18.63
CA PRO A 33 6.70 -4.60 18.59
C PRO A 33 6.09 -5.77 17.81
N ARG A 34 6.89 -6.35 16.91
CA ARG A 34 6.51 -7.52 16.11
C ARG A 34 7.64 -8.54 16.11
N PRO A 35 7.37 -9.86 16.12
CA PRO A 35 6.05 -10.50 16.24
C PRO A 35 5.30 -10.09 17.52
N ALA A 36 4.01 -9.79 17.40
CA ALA A 36 3.16 -9.48 18.54
C ALA A 36 3.03 -10.70 19.45
N ASP A 37 2.68 -10.49 20.71
CA ASP A 37 2.51 -11.60 21.64
C ASP A 37 1.35 -12.52 21.19
N GLY A 38 1.65 -13.80 21.02
CA GLY A 38 0.74 -14.82 20.47
C GLY A 38 0.58 -14.79 18.95
N GLU A 39 1.38 -14.01 18.20
CA GLU A 39 1.28 -13.96 16.74
C GLU A 39 1.68 -15.28 16.08
N VAL A 40 0.91 -15.69 15.07
CA VAL A 40 1.26 -16.80 14.17
C VAL A 40 1.86 -16.24 12.89
N LEU A 41 3.10 -16.60 12.59
CA LEU A 41 3.82 -16.03 11.46
C LEU A 41 3.42 -16.64 10.12
N ALA A 42 3.40 -15.79 9.09
CA ALA A 42 3.11 -16.18 7.72
C ALA A 42 4.37 -16.40 6.85
N ALA A 43 5.57 -16.18 7.40
CA ALA A 43 6.84 -16.35 6.69
C ALA A 43 8.00 -16.61 7.68
N ASN A 44 9.07 -17.23 7.19
CA ASN A 44 10.27 -17.60 7.92
C ASN A 44 11.50 -16.99 7.24
N PRO A 45 12.45 -16.34 7.94
CA PRO A 45 12.44 -16.00 9.36
C PRO A 45 11.54 -14.79 9.69
N PRO A 46 11.24 -14.60 10.99
CA PRO A 46 10.56 -13.39 11.48
C PRO A 46 11.31 -12.12 11.09
N CYS A 47 10.57 -11.03 10.90
CA CYS A 47 11.12 -9.69 10.98
C CYS A 47 10.76 -9.11 12.34
N PHE A 48 11.78 -8.91 13.19
CA PHE A 48 11.60 -8.31 14.49
C PHE A 48 11.54 -6.80 14.36
N VAL A 49 10.46 -6.20 14.84
CA VAL A 49 10.28 -4.75 14.93
C VAL A 49 10.50 -4.35 16.38
N THR A 50 11.47 -3.48 16.64
CA THR A 50 11.93 -3.11 17.98
C THR A 50 11.75 -1.62 18.26
N PRO A 51 10.50 -1.11 18.40
CA PRO A 51 10.25 0.31 18.64
C PRO A 51 10.95 0.80 19.90
N ALA A 52 11.61 1.96 19.80
CA ALA A 52 12.29 2.59 20.92
C ALA A 52 11.95 4.08 21.05
N THR A 53 11.95 4.56 22.29
CA THR A 53 11.65 5.95 22.64
C THR A 53 12.66 6.90 22.01
N ALA A 54 13.94 6.57 22.09
CA ALA A 54 15.06 7.24 21.43
C ALA A 54 15.79 6.30 20.47
N ALA A 55 16.37 6.85 19.41
CA ALA A 55 17.23 6.07 18.51
C ALA A 55 18.54 5.72 19.23
N SER A 56 18.92 4.44 19.22
CA SER A 56 20.26 4.01 19.66
C SER A 56 21.23 4.07 18.48
N ALA A 57 22.35 4.79 18.68
CA ALA A 57 23.44 4.85 17.70
C ALA A 57 24.16 3.50 17.54
N ALA A 58 24.08 2.61 18.54
CA ALA A 58 24.66 1.27 18.49
C ALA A 58 23.69 0.24 17.88
N GLY A 59 22.41 0.61 17.67
CA GLY A 59 21.38 -0.28 17.15
C GLY A 59 20.66 -1.09 18.23
N TYR A 60 20.09 -2.22 17.84
CA TYR A 60 19.25 -3.07 18.69
C TYR A 60 19.68 -4.52 18.59
N THR A 61 19.73 -5.19 19.73
CA THR A 61 20.01 -6.61 19.85
C THR A 61 18.74 -7.36 20.22
N VAL A 62 18.40 -8.38 19.43
CA VAL A 62 17.27 -9.29 19.66
C VAL A 62 17.79 -10.64 20.13
N GLU A 63 17.11 -11.23 21.11
CA GLU A 63 17.22 -12.64 21.47
C GLU A 63 15.93 -13.38 21.13
N CYS A 64 16.08 -14.59 20.59
CA CYS A 64 14.98 -15.51 20.31
C CYS A 64 15.35 -16.93 20.76
N SER A 65 14.46 -17.59 21.49
CA SER A 65 14.68 -18.90 22.09
C SER A 65 13.37 -19.70 22.10
N PRO A 66 13.39 -21.03 21.92
CA PRO A 66 12.20 -21.85 22.16
C PRO A 66 11.80 -21.88 23.65
N ASP A 67 12.72 -21.51 24.56
CA ASP A 67 12.54 -21.48 26.01
C ASP A 67 12.52 -20.02 26.53
N GLU A 68 11.52 -19.68 27.34
CA GLU A 68 11.31 -18.35 27.95
C GLU A 68 12.47 -17.94 28.89
N ALA A 69 13.25 -18.91 29.41
CA ALA A 69 14.42 -18.64 30.23
C ALA A 69 15.64 -18.15 29.41
N PHE A 70 15.59 -18.22 28.08
CA PHE A 70 16.70 -17.88 27.17
C PHE A 70 18.04 -18.56 27.55
N PRO A 71 18.10 -19.91 27.62
CA PRO A 71 19.35 -20.59 27.92
C PRO A 71 20.35 -20.37 26.77
N PRO A 72 21.65 -20.13 27.05
CA PRO A 72 22.62 -19.70 26.03
C PRO A 72 22.75 -20.63 24.82
N GLU A 73 22.56 -21.94 25.00
CA GLU A 73 22.71 -22.95 23.95
C GLU A 73 21.51 -23.04 22.99
N GLN A 74 20.36 -22.46 23.36
CA GLN A 74 19.14 -22.44 22.52
C GLN A 74 18.76 -21.02 22.08
N THR A 75 19.42 -20.00 22.65
CA THR A 75 19.15 -18.59 22.37
C THR A 75 19.95 -18.13 21.17
N ARG A 76 19.25 -17.70 20.12
CA ARG A 76 19.84 -17.02 18.97
C ARG A 76 19.83 -15.52 19.22
N ARG A 77 20.88 -14.84 18.76
CA ARG A 77 21.06 -13.40 18.93
C ARG A 77 21.42 -12.73 17.61
N TRP A 78 20.77 -11.61 17.31
CA TRP A 78 21.06 -10.78 16.14
C TRP A 78 21.10 -9.31 16.53
N THR A 79 21.88 -8.51 15.79
CA THR A 79 22.00 -7.07 16.00
C THR A 79 21.78 -6.33 14.68
N SER A 80 21.05 -5.22 14.73
CA SER A 80 20.81 -4.34 13.59
C SER A 80 20.99 -2.87 14.01
N PRO A 81 21.54 -1.99 13.16
CA PRO A 81 21.56 -0.56 13.44
C PRO A 81 20.17 0.10 13.36
N TYR A 82 19.16 -0.61 12.84
CA TYR A 82 17.80 -0.13 12.64
C TYR A 82 16.82 -0.81 13.60
N MET A 83 15.60 -0.27 13.76
CA MET A 83 14.56 -0.92 14.58
C MET A 83 13.92 -2.14 13.88
N LEU A 84 14.55 -2.65 12.81
CA LEU A 84 14.22 -3.88 12.13
C LEU A 84 15.40 -4.84 12.23
N VAL A 85 15.14 -6.04 12.73
CA VAL A 85 16.12 -7.14 12.80
C VAL A 85 15.57 -8.34 12.06
N VAL A 86 16.28 -8.79 11.02
CA VAL A 86 15.87 -9.93 10.21
C VAL A 86 17.01 -10.95 10.18
N PRO A 87 16.77 -12.20 10.61
CA PRO A 87 17.76 -13.26 10.47
C PRO A 87 18.12 -13.56 9.01
N ASP A 88 19.37 -13.92 8.79
CA ASP A 88 19.93 -14.44 7.54
C ASP A 88 19.75 -15.96 7.38
N ALA A 89 19.13 -16.61 8.37
CA ALA A 89 18.85 -18.03 8.37
C ALA A 89 17.43 -18.31 8.87
N VAL A 90 16.84 -19.39 8.36
CA VAL A 90 15.52 -19.87 8.78
C VAL A 90 15.55 -20.40 10.22
N LEU A 91 14.40 -20.32 10.89
CA LEU A 91 14.17 -20.97 12.18
C LEU A 91 13.40 -22.29 11.95
N PRO A 92 13.67 -23.35 12.72
CA PRO A 92 12.80 -24.53 12.75
C PRO A 92 11.35 -24.15 13.10
N PRO A 93 10.32 -24.86 12.59
CA PRO A 93 8.95 -24.66 13.06
C PRO A 93 8.82 -24.91 14.57
N GLY A 94 8.03 -24.09 15.26
CA GLY A 94 7.85 -24.20 16.70
C GLY A 94 7.35 -22.93 17.38
N GLU A 95 7.21 -23.01 18.70
CA GLU A 95 6.93 -21.87 19.57
C GLU A 95 8.25 -21.20 19.97
N TYR A 96 8.25 -19.87 19.98
CA TYR A 96 9.43 -19.07 20.30
C TYR A 96 9.07 -17.91 21.23
N HIS A 97 10.04 -17.56 22.06
CA HIS A 97 10.05 -16.40 22.94
C HIS A 97 11.11 -15.44 22.44
N TRP A 98 10.80 -14.14 22.42
CA TRP A 98 11.75 -13.13 21.99
C TRP A 98 11.70 -11.88 22.86
N ARG A 99 12.84 -11.19 22.93
CA ARG A 99 13.05 -9.93 23.65
C ARG A 99 14.15 -9.13 22.96
N TRP A 100 14.23 -7.82 23.21
CA TRP A 100 15.27 -6.98 22.64
C TRP A 100 15.76 -5.92 23.61
N ARG A 101 16.86 -5.25 23.25
CA ARG A 101 17.40 -4.08 23.95
C ARG A 101 18.24 -3.21 23.00
N PRO A 102 18.47 -1.93 23.32
CA PRO A 102 19.51 -1.13 22.67
C PRO A 102 20.88 -1.84 22.79
N ALA A 103 21.67 -1.85 21.72
CA ALA A 103 22.93 -2.60 21.69
C ALA A 103 24.02 -2.00 22.61
N ASP A 104 23.90 -0.72 22.93
CA ASP A 104 24.74 0.02 23.89
C ASP A 104 24.26 -0.10 25.35
N ALA A 105 23.13 -0.77 25.60
CA ALA A 105 22.62 -0.95 26.96
C ALA A 105 23.60 -1.80 27.79
N THR A 106 24.28 -1.14 28.72
CA THR A 106 25.17 -1.75 29.72
C THR A 106 24.40 -2.38 30.87
N ASP A 107 23.15 -1.96 31.08
CA ASP A 107 22.25 -2.51 32.07
C ASP A 107 21.50 -3.74 31.53
N THR A 108 21.16 -4.68 32.41
CA THR A 108 20.60 -6.00 32.03
C THR A 108 19.13 -5.97 31.59
N ALA A 109 18.50 -4.79 31.51
CA ALA A 109 17.09 -4.68 31.22
C ALA A 109 16.79 -5.01 29.75
N TRP A 110 16.09 -6.12 29.55
CA TRP A 110 15.45 -6.48 28.29
C TRP A 110 14.03 -5.92 28.23
N SER A 111 13.46 -5.84 27.04
CA SER A 111 12.02 -5.64 26.87
C SER A 111 11.22 -6.81 27.46
N PRO A 112 9.90 -6.64 27.70
CA PRO A 112 9.03 -7.76 28.04
C PRO A 112 9.13 -8.87 27.00
N VAL A 113 9.17 -10.11 27.50
CA VAL A 113 9.21 -11.30 26.66
C VAL A 113 7.87 -11.45 25.93
N ARG A 114 7.96 -11.79 24.65
CA ARG A 114 6.80 -12.04 23.78
C ARG A 114 6.90 -13.41 23.15
N ARG A 115 5.77 -14.05 22.92
CA ARG A 115 5.68 -15.35 22.28
C ARG A 115 5.18 -15.24 20.84
N PHE A 116 5.67 -16.08 19.95
CA PHE A 116 5.08 -16.29 18.62
C PHE A 116 5.16 -17.75 18.21
N THR A 117 4.30 -18.12 17.26
CA THR A 117 4.28 -19.44 16.63
C THR A 117 4.84 -19.32 15.22
N LEU A 118 5.80 -20.18 14.87
CA LEU A 118 6.27 -20.37 13.50
C LEU A 118 5.75 -21.72 12.95
N PRO A 119 4.72 -21.72 12.09
CA PRO A 119 4.19 -22.95 11.50
C PRO A 119 5.17 -23.59 10.51
N ALA A 120 5.01 -24.89 10.28
CA ALA A 120 5.66 -25.57 9.17
C ALA A 120 5.04 -25.14 7.82
N GLY A 121 5.82 -25.15 6.75
CA GLY A 121 5.34 -24.91 5.38
C GLY A 121 5.07 -23.45 5.01
N VAL A 122 5.42 -22.49 5.87
CA VAL A 122 5.41 -21.07 5.51
C VAL A 122 6.58 -20.74 4.57
N PRO A 123 6.46 -19.73 3.69
CA PRO A 123 7.55 -19.30 2.81
C PRO A 123 8.85 -19.00 3.57
N GLU A 124 9.96 -19.57 3.08
CA GLU A 124 11.31 -19.37 3.61
C GLU A 124 12.07 -18.33 2.77
N VAL A 125 12.32 -17.16 3.36
CA VAL A 125 12.96 -16.01 2.72
C VAL A 125 13.96 -15.37 3.70
N PRO A 126 15.13 -15.99 3.93
CA PRO A 126 16.18 -15.40 4.76
C PRO A 126 16.65 -14.05 4.21
N PHE A 127 17.12 -13.17 5.09
CA PHE A 127 17.67 -11.88 4.65
C PHE A 127 18.92 -12.10 3.79
N PRO A 128 19.04 -11.46 2.62
CA PRO A 128 20.18 -11.69 1.73
C PRO A 128 21.46 -11.04 2.23
N ASP A 129 22.60 -11.66 1.93
CA ASP A 129 23.90 -11.00 2.04
C ASP A 129 24.06 -9.95 0.92
N VAL A 130 23.69 -8.71 1.25
CA VAL A 130 23.71 -7.58 0.32
C VAL A 130 25.14 -7.30 -0.20
N ALA A 131 26.16 -7.42 0.66
CA ALA A 131 27.54 -7.14 0.28
C ALA A 131 28.07 -8.18 -0.70
N ALA A 132 27.84 -9.46 -0.41
CA ALA A 132 28.19 -10.56 -1.32
C ALA A 132 27.43 -10.46 -2.65
N TRP A 133 26.15 -10.06 -2.62
CA TRP A 133 25.39 -9.80 -3.84
C TRP A 133 26.00 -8.69 -4.69
N ILE A 134 26.33 -7.52 -4.10
CA ILE A 134 26.96 -6.40 -4.81
C ILE A 134 28.28 -6.85 -5.46
N GLN A 135 29.12 -7.57 -4.72
CA GLN A 135 30.38 -8.09 -5.23
C GLN A 135 30.18 -9.04 -6.42
N ARG A 136 29.18 -9.92 -6.34
CA ARG A 136 28.88 -10.92 -7.37
C ARG A 136 28.39 -10.28 -8.68
N ILE A 137 27.53 -9.26 -8.61
CA ILE A 137 26.99 -8.64 -9.82
C ILE A 137 27.98 -7.67 -10.49
N GLY A 138 28.94 -7.14 -9.73
CA GLY A 138 29.91 -6.16 -10.22
C GLY A 138 29.27 -5.00 -10.97
N THR A 139 29.77 -4.75 -12.17
CA THR A 139 29.31 -3.66 -13.07
C THR A 139 28.61 -4.18 -14.32
N THR A 140 28.21 -5.46 -14.35
CA THR A 140 27.50 -6.05 -15.50
C THR A 140 26.11 -5.43 -15.65
N ARG A 141 25.75 -5.07 -16.88
CA ARG A 141 24.50 -4.40 -17.25
C ARG A 141 23.97 -4.89 -18.59
N PRO A 142 22.65 -4.78 -18.87
CA PRO A 142 21.58 -4.35 -17.96
C PRO A 142 21.35 -5.34 -16.80
N ARG A 143 20.70 -4.91 -15.71
CA ARG A 143 20.53 -5.76 -14.50
C ARG A 143 19.19 -5.70 -13.79
N LEU A 144 18.40 -4.63 -13.90
CA LEU A 144 17.18 -4.45 -13.09
C LEU A 144 15.97 -5.28 -13.52
N LEU A 145 15.85 -5.55 -14.81
CA LEU A 145 14.70 -6.21 -15.44
C LEU A 145 15.16 -7.38 -16.29
N VAL A 146 16.13 -7.06 -17.13
CA VAL A 146 16.73 -7.94 -18.09
C VAL A 146 18.19 -8.01 -17.71
N GLN A 147 18.61 -9.17 -17.23
CA GLN A 147 20.03 -9.43 -16.98
C GLN A 147 20.78 -9.50 -18.32
N ALA A 148 22.04 -9.05 -18.33
CA ALA A 148 22.83 -8.91 -19.55
C ALA A 148 22.89 -10.19 -20.40
N ASP A 149 22.98 -11.36 -19.75
CA ASP A 149 23.00 -12.68 -20.38
C ASP A 149 21.65 -13.10 -20.99
N ARG A 150 20.56 -12.47 -20.57
CA ARG A 150 19.19 -12.71 -21.06
C ARG A 150 18.71 -11.69 -22.10
N LEU A 151 19.45 -10.61 -22.34
CA LEU A 151 19.01 -9.49 -23.17
C LEU A 151 18.50 -9.90 -24.55
N GLU A 152 19.30 -10.67 -25.29
CA GLU A 152 18.93 -11.11 -26.64
C GLU A 152 17.73 -12.08 -26.65
N ALA A 153 17.56 -12.89 -25.60
CA ALA A 153 16.39 -13.75 -25.47
C ALA A 153 15.12 -12.93 -25.20
N VAL A 154 15.20 -11.94 -24.30
CA VAL A 154 14.07 -11.06 -23.98
C VAL A 154 13.67 -10.19 -25.16
N ARG A 155 14.63 -9.68 -25.95
CA ARG A 155 14.33 -8.93 -27.20
C ARG A 155 13.53 -9.77 -28.20
N ARG A 156 13.90 -11.05 -28.38
CA ARG A 156 13.13 -11.98 -29.23
C ARG A 156 11.74 -12.23 -28.69
N GLU A 157 11.62 -12.52 -27.39
CA GLU A 157 10.33 -12.72 -26.73
C GLU A 157 9.41 -11.49 -26.88
N ALA A 158 9.93 -10.28 -26.66
CA ALA A 158 9.19 -9.04 -26.84
C ALA A 158 8.71 -8.87 -28.28
N ALA A 159 9.59 -9.09 -29.27
CA ALA A 159 9.24 -8.98 -30.68
C ALA A 159 8.16 -10.00 -31.10
N GLU A 160 8.26 -11.25 -30.64
CA GLU A 160 7.27 -12.30 -30.89
C GLU A 160 5.92 -11.98 -30.24
N ARG A 161 5.95 -11.48 -28.99
CA ARG A 161 4.75 -11.22 -28.19
C ARG A 161 3.97 -9.99 -28.63
N PHE A 162 4.66 -8.88 -28.93
CA PHE A 162 4.02 -7.58 -29.22
C PHE A 162 3.98 -7.25 -30.72
N GLY A 163 4.79 -7.94 -31.52
CA GLY A 163 4.72 -7.92 -32.97
C GLY A 163 5.10 -6.60 -33.64
N PRO A 164 4.92 -6.51 -34.98
CA PRO A 164 5.39 -5.37 -35.77
C PRO A 164 4.68 -4.04 -35.48
N THR A 165 3.43 -4.07 -35.00
CA THR A 165 2.68 -2.85 -34.66
C THR A 165 3.31 -2.13 -33.47
N TRP A 166 3.77 -2.88 -32.46
CA TRP A 166 4.50 -2.32 -31.33
C TRP A 166 5.83 -1.71 -31.78
N LEU A 167 6.61 -2.39 -32.63
CA LEU A 167 7.87 -1.84 -33.16
C LEU A 167 7.68 -0.51 -33.90
N LYS A 168 6.58 -0.36 -34.66
CA LYS A 168 6.23 0.93 -35.29
C LYS A 168 5.90 2.00 -34.23
N ALA A 169 5.20 1.64 -33.16
CA ALA A 169 4.88 2.55 -32.07
C ALA A 169 6.14 3.00 -31.29
N VAL A 170 7.13 2.11 -31.14
CA VAL A 170 8.45 2.43 -30.59
C VAL A 170 9.13 3.54 -31.40
N GLN A 171 9.24 3.35 -32.72
CA GLN A 171 9.85 4.33 -33.61
C GLN A 171 9.10 5.67 -33.61
N ALA A 172 7.77 5.64 -33.70
CA ALA A 172 6.94 6.84 -33.65
C ALA A 172 7.10 7.61 -32.33
N THR A 173 7.25 6.90 -31.20
CA THR A 173 7.53 7.52 -29.89
C THR A 173 8.87 8.24 -29.92
N ALA A 174 9.91 7.60 -30.45
CA ALA A 174 11.23 8.18 -30.54
C ALA A 174 11.27 9.41 -31.46
N GLU A 175 10.61 9.37 -32.62
CA GLU A 175 10.49 10.52 -33.52
C GLU A 175 9.75 11.70 -32.89
N ARG A 176 8.62 11.42 -32.22
CA ARG A 176 7.85 12.43 -31.48
C ARG A 176 8.72 13.09 -30.41
N CYS A 177 9.39 12.29 -29.58
CA CYS A 177 10.23 12.79 -28.49
C CYS A 177 11.44 13.59 -29.00
N ARG A 178 12.09 13.15 -30.09
CA ARG A 178 13.17 13.90 -30.73
C ARG A 178 12.72 15.29 -31.21
N GLY A 179 11.49 15.40 -31.72
CA GLY A 179 10.91 16.66 -32.17
C GLY A 179 10.50 17.63 -31.04
N GLN A 180 10.51 17.18 -29.78
CA GLN A 180 10.14 18.01 -28.63
C GLN A 180 11.35 18.73 -28.03
N ALA A 181 11.11 19.98 -27.60
CA ALA A 181 12.05 20.71 -26.77
C ALA A 181 12.27 19.98 -25.43
N LEU A 182 13.48 20.08 -24.88
CA LEU A 182 13.77 19.57 -23.55
C LEU A 182 13.10 20.46 -22.51
N LEU A 183 12.52 19.85 -21.47
CA LEU A 183 11.86 20.58 -20.40
C LEU A 183 12.90 21.36 -19.59
N PRO A 184 12.82 22.70 -19.47
CA PRO A 184 13.76 23.44 -18.62
C PRO A 184 13.63 23.01 -17.16
N GLU A 185 14.72 23.19 -16.39
CA GLU A 185 14.66 22.99 -14.94
C GLU A 185 13.54 23.88 -14.35
N PRO A 186 12.63 23.30 -13.54
CA PRO A 186 11.60 24.08 -12.85
C PRO A 186 12.20 25.23 -12.04
N GLU A 187 11.50 26.37 -11.94
CA GLU A 187 11.91 27.44 -11.05
C GLU A 187 11.64 27.08 -9.57
N PHE A 188 12.27 27.81 -8.66
CA PHE A 188 11.97 27.67 -7.23
C PHE A 188 10.51 28.00 -6.94
N LEU A 189 9.84 27.12 -6.18
CA LEU A 189 8.55 27.43 -5.56
C LEU A 189 8.60 28.74 -4.77
N PRO A 190 7.51 29.55 -4.81
CA PRO A 190 7.35 30.70 -3.92
C PRO A 190 7.40 30.30 -2.44
N GLU A 191 7.55 31.27 -1.54
CA GLU A 191 7.54 31.03 -0.09
C GLU A 191 6.29 30.27 0.39
N THR A 192 6.41 29.52 1.48
CA THR A 192 5.35 28.63 2.00
C THR A 192 4.02 29.32 2.26
N ARG A 193 4.02 30.61 2.58
CA ARG A 193 2.81 31.39 2.88
C ARG A 193 2.14 31.97 1.62
N ASP A 194 2.77 31.89 0.46
CA ASP A 194 2.19 32.38 -0.79
C ASP A 194 1.07 31.43 -1.25
N VAL A 195 -0.13 32.00 -1.43
CA VAL A 195 -1.30 31.30 -1.95
C VAL A 195 -1.08 30.67 -3.34
N LYS A 196 -0.13 31.21 -4.13
CA LYS A 196 0.22 30.69 -5.46
C LYS A 196 1.13 29.47 -5.39
N ARG A 197 1.79 29.19 -4.25
CA ARG A 197 2.74 28.08 -4.11
C ARG A 197 2.11 26.75 -4.51
N ILE A 198 0.88 26.48 -4.07
CA ILE A 198 0.15 25.24 -4.38
C ILE A 198 -0.07 25.11 -5.89
N ALA A 199 -0.54 26.16 -6.55
CA ALA A 199 -0.80 26.15 -7.99
C ALA A 199 0.48 25.94 -8.81
N ILE A 200 1.60 26.52 -8.38
CA ILE A 200 2.90 26.35 -9.05
C ILE A 200 3.46 24.94 -8.80
N TYR A 201 3.40 24.46 -7.55
CA TYR A 201 3.78 23.08 -7.21
C TYR A 201 3.03 22.06 -8.08
N GLN A 202 1.73 22.27 -8.27
CA GLN A 202 0.91 21.45 -9.16
C GLN A 202 1.38 21.48 -10.60
N LYS A 203 1.55 22.69 -11.14
CA LYS A 203 2.00 22.87 -12.52
C LYS A 203 3.33 22.16 -12.75
N ILE A 204 4.25 22.22 -11.79
CA ILE A 204 5.55 21.55 -11.89
C ILE A 204 5.38 20.04 -12.06
N PHE A 205 4.66 19.34 -11.18
CA PHE A 205 4.55 17.89 -11.34
C PHE A 205 3.70 17.49 -12.56
N GLN A 206 2.72 18.31 -12.95
CA GLN A 206 1.92 18.09 -14.16
C GLN A 206 2.76 18.21 -15.44
N THR A 207 3.84 19.01 -15.44
CA THR A 207 4.74 19.16 -16.59
C THR A 207 5.95 18.24 -16.55
N THR A 208 6.49 17.90 -15.37
CA THR A 208 7.65 17.02 -15.25
C THR A 208 7.30 15.55 -15.44
N ARG A 209 6.18 15.06 -14.89
CA ARG A 209 5.77 13.65 -15.00
C ARG A 209 5.65 13.13 -16.45
N PRO A 210 5.02 13.85 -17.41
CA PRO A 210 5.02 13.40 -18.81
C PRO A 210 6.42 13.30 -19.41
N PHE A 211 7.30 14.26 -19.14
CA PHE A 211 8.67 14.26 -19.67
C PHE A 211 9.50 13.08 -19.14
N MET A 212 9.37 12.79 -17.83
CA MET A 212 10.08 11.69 -17.19
C MET A 212 9.54 10.32 -17.60
N ARG A 213 8.23 10.20 -17.80
CA ARG A 213 7.62 9.00 -18.40
C ARG A 213 8.11 8.77 -19.82
N ASP A 214 8.20 9.81 -20.64
CA ASP A 214 8.79 9.69 -21.99
C ASP A 214 10.24 9.19 -21.93
N LEU A 215 11.07 9.70 -21.01
CA LEU A 215 12.43 9.20 -20.78
C LEU A 215 12.42 7.69 -20.44
N ALA A 216 11.57 7.27 -19.50
CA ALA A 216 11.45 5.88 -19.10
C ALA A 216 11.02 4.97 -20.27
N THR A 217 9.99 5.38 -21.02
CA THR A 217 9.50 4.67 -22.21
C THR A 217 10.59 4.54 -23.29
N LEU A 218 11.36 5.60 -23.56
CA LEU A 218 12.44 5.54 -24.56
C LEU A 218 13.55 4.58 -24.14
N ALA A 219 13.92 4.61 -22.85
CA ALA A 219 14.93 3.71 -22.30
C ALA A 219 14.45 2.25 -22.30
N GLU A 220 13.17 2.00 -21.97
CA GLU A 220 12.53 0.69 -22.10
C GLU A 220 12.54 0.19 -23.55
N ASN A 221 12.10 1.04 -24.48
CA ASN A 221 12.07 0.73 -25.90
C ASN A 221 13.45 0.33 -26.40
N TYR A 222 14.50 1.09 -26.04
CA TYR A 222 15.87 0.75 -26.39
C TYR A 222 16.32 -0.61 -25.81
N LEU A 223 16.01 -0.86 -24.54
CA LEU A 223 16.32 -2.15 -23.90
C LEU A 223 15.68 -3.31 -24.68
N LEU A 224 14.38 -3.21 -24.97
CA LEU A 224 13.58 -4.31 -25.53
C LEU A 224 13.69 -4.46 -27.06
N THR A 225 14.18 -3.45 -27.79
CA THR A 225 14.25 -3.49 -29.26
C THR A 225 15.63 -3.25 -29.84
N GLY A 226 16.53 -2.59 -29.10
CA GLY A 226 17.78 -2.07 -29.64
C GLY A 226 17.61 -0.87 -30.58
N ASP A 227 16.43 -0.24 -30.65
CA ASP A 227 16.17 0.90 -31.52
C ASP A 227 17.09 2.09 -31.19
N ALA A 228 18.02 2.38 -32.10
CA ALA A 228 19.07 3.37 -31.89
C ALA A 228 18.52 4.79 -31.66
N LEU A 229 17.39 5.15 -32.29
CA LEU A 229 16.78 6.46 -32.11
C LEU A 229 16.22 6.61 -30.69
N SER A 230 15.52 5.59 -30.19
CA SER A 230 15.03 5.53 -28.80
C SER A 230 16.17 5.65 -27.82
N GLY A 231 17.27 4.91 -28.02
CA GLY A 231 18.44 4.95 -27.13
C GLY A 231 19.12 6.32 -27.09
N GLN A 232 19.35 6.94 -28.24
CA GLN A 232 19.97 8.26 -28.30
C GLN A 232 19.08 9.37 -27.72
N GLU A 233 17.77 9.29 -27.94
CA GLU A 233 16.82 10.25 -27.37
C GLU A 233 16.65 10.06 -25.85
N ALA A 234 16.65 8.82 -25.36
CA ALA A 234 16.71 8.52 -23.93
C ALA A 234 17.98 9.09 -23.29
N ARG A 235 19.15 8.85 -23.90
CA ARG A 235 20.43 9.43 -23.47
C ARG A 235 20.37 10.96 -23.41
N ARG A 236 19.85 11.62 -24.46
CA ARG A 236 19.73 13.09 -24.53
C ARG A 236 18.89 13.63 -23.37
N ARG A 237 17.74 13.02 -23.09
CA ARG A 237 16.83 13.43 -22.00
C ARG A 237 17.41 13.12 -20.62
N LEU A 238 18.05 11.96 -20.45
CA LEU A 238 18.73 11.58 -19.22
C LEU A 238 19.81 12.60 -18.85
N LEU A 239 20.71 12.91 -19.78
CA LEU A 239 21.81 13.85 -19.55
C LEU A 239 21.31 15.27 -19.32
N HIS A 240 20.20 15.66 -19.94
CA HIS A 240 19.57 16.96 -19.69
C HIS A 240 19.04 17.07 -18.25
N VAL A 241 18.31 16.05 -17.78
CA VAL A 241 17.78 16.01 -16.41
C VAL A 241 18.89 15.90 -15.37
N VAL A 242 19.93 15.10 -15.65
CA VAL A 242 21.13 14.99 -14.81
C VAL A 242 21.89 16.33 -14.73
N GLY A 243 21.72 17.20 -15.72
CA GLY A 243 22.28 18.55 -15.75
C GLY A 243 21.52 19.59 -14.92
N TRP A 244 20.31 19.29 -14.43
CA TRP A 244 19.63 20.14 -13.44
C TRP A 244 20.41 20.15 -12.14
N ASP A 245 20.35 21.24 -11.37
CA ASP A 245 21.04 21.31 -10.09
C ASP A 245 20.39 20.35 -9.08
N PRO A 246 21.06 19.25 -8.65
CA PRO A 246 20.47 18.32 -7.70
C PRO A 246 20.27 18.93 -6.30
N ARG A 247 20.88 20.09 -6.01
CA ARG A 247 20.67 20.87 -4.77
C ARG A 247 19.81 22.12 -5.00
N GLY A 248 19.27 22.30 -6.19
CA GLY A 248 18.51 23.46 -6.61
C GLY A 248 17.00 23.33 -6.36
N SER A 249 16.22 23.89 -7.29
CA SER A 249 14.75 23.94 -7.24
C SER A 249 14.08 22.56 -7.33
N THR A 250 14.84 21.54 -7.74
CA THR A 250 14.36 20.16 -7.83
C THR A 250 14.98 19.26 -6.76
N SER A 251 15.55 19.82 -5.68
CA SER A 251 15.99 19.04 -4.52
C SER A 251 14.81 18.49 -3.72
N LEU A 252 15.02 17.35 -3.04
CA LEU A 252 13.98 16.67 -2.26
C LEU A 252 13.43 17.57 -1.13
N ASN A 253 14.30 18.38 -0.53
CA ASN A 253 13.97 19.27 0.58
C ASN A 253 13.21 20.53 0.15
N HIS A 254 13.20 20.87 -1.15
CA HIS A 254 12.47 22.04 -1.66
C HIS A 254 11.17 21.65 -2.37
N ASN A 255 11.26 20.71 -3.32
CA ASN A 255 10.14 20.21 -4.10
C ASN A 255 10.34 18.71 -4.37
N ASP A 256 9.68 17.89 -3.57
CA ASP A 256 9.83 16.43 -3.57
C ASP A 256 9.33 15.76 -4.85
N GLU A 257 8.31 16.32 -5.48
CA GLU A 257 7.72 15.78 -6.71
C GLU A 257 8.73 15.66 -7.86
N PRO A 258 9.32 16.74 -8.42
CA PRO A 258 10.33 16.61 -9.46
C PRO A 258 11.58 15.87 -8.97
N ALA A 259 11.96 15.99 -7.69
CA ALA A 259 13.12 15.31 -7.14
C ALA A 259 12.99 13.79 -7.22
N THR A 260 11.82 13.28 -6.84
CA THR A 260 11.51 11.85 -6.84
C THR A 260 11.32 11.31 -8.25
N GLU A 261 10.78 12.11 -9.17
CA GLU A 261 10.70 11.71 -10.58
C GLU A 261 12.09 11.47 -11.21
N VAL A 262 13.10 12.30 -10.86
CA VAL A 262 14.48 12.08 -11.29
C VAL A 262 15.03 10.76 -10.75
N LEU A 263 14.80 10.44 -9.46
CA LEU A 263 15.26 9.19 -8.87
C LEU A 263 14.46 7.96 -9.31
N ARG A 264 13.18 8.12 -9.64
CA ARG A 264 12.32 7.02 -10.10
C ARG A 264 12.72 6.52 -11.49
N TYR A 265 13.02 7.44 -12.41
CA TYR A 265 13.26 7.08 -13.81
C TYR A 265 14.71 7.24 -14.25
N GLY A 266 15.50 8.10 -13.61
CA GLY A 266 16.88 8.38 -14.00
C GLY A 266 17.80 7.16 -13.86
N PRO A 267 17.93 6.54 -12.66
CA PRO A 267 18.78 5.38 -12.45
C PRO A 267 18.38 4.16 -13.29
N THR A 268 17.07 3.92 -13.47
CA THR A 268 16.57 2.82 -14.29
C THR A 268 16.82 3.08 -15.78
N ALA A 269 16.65 4.32 -16.27
CA ALA A 269 17.04 4.71 -17.62
C ALA A 269 18.56 4.59 -17.82
N TYR A 270 19.35 5.02 -16.83
CA TYR A 270 20.81 4.91 -16.83
C TYR A 270 21.27 3.45 -17.02
N ASP A 271 20.68 2.49 -16.30
CA ASP A 271 20.97 1.06 -16.47
C ASP A 271 20.75 0.57 -17.91
N ARG A 272 19.72 1.11 -18.57
CA ARG A 272 19.28 0.68 -19.91
C ARG A 272 20.09 1.29 -21.05
N VAL A 273 20.70 2.46 -20.85
CA VAL A 273 21.42 3.21 -21.91
C VAL A 273 22.91 3.39 -21.62
N VAL A 274 23.43 2.72 -20.59
CA VAL A 274 24.81 2.88 -20.09
C VAL A 274 25.89 2.67 -21.16
N ASP A 275 25.61 1.82 -22.14
CA ASP A 275 26.50 1.48 -23.25
C ASP A 275 26.61 2.61 -24.28
N LEU A 276 25.66 3.56 -24.27
CA LEU A 276 25.67 4.78 -25.08
C LEU A 276 26.38 5.97 -24.38
N LEU A 277 26.77 5.81 -23.11
CA LEU A 277 27.37 6.87 -22.30
C LEU A 277 28.90 6.72 -22.25
N ASP A 278 29.61 7.85 -22.34
CA ASP A 278 31.05 7.89 -22.03
C ASP A 278 31.31 7.90 -20.51
N ASP A 279 32.57 7.76 -20.10
CA ASP A 279 32.91 7.66 -18.67
C ASP A 279 32.60 8.95 -17.89
N ALA A 280 32.70 10.12 -18.53
CA ALA A 280 32.38 11.40 -17.91
C ALA A 280 30.86 11.54 -17.72
N GLU A 281 30.07 11.12 -18.70
CA GLU A 281 28.61 11.04 -18.65
C GLU A 281 28.13 10.10 -17.56
N ARG A 282 28.72 8.90 -17.49
CA ARG A 282 28.42 7.93 -16.44
C ARG A 282 28.74 8.50 -15.06
N GLN A 283 29.86 9.20 -14.91
CA GLN A 283 30.21 9.85 -13.64
C GLN A 283 29.20 10.95 -13.26
N ARG A 284 28.81 11.80 -14.21
CA ARG A 284 27.77 12.83 -13.96
C ARG A 284 26.45 12.24 -13.49
N CYS A 285 26.00 11.14 -14.11
CA CYS A 285 24.80 10.42 -13.68
C CYS A 285 24.94 9.93 -12.24
N ARG A 286 26.04 9.24 -11.91
CA ARG A 286 26.29 8.72 -10.55
C ARG A 286 26.35 9.84 -9.51
N ASP A 287 27.04 10.94 -9.79
CA ASP A 287 27.15 12.07 -8.87
C ASP A 287 25.77 12.69 -8.59
N CYS A 288 24.97 12.93 -9.64
CA CYS A 288 23.61 13.49 -9.51
C CYS A 288 22.70 12.56 -8.68
N PHE A 289 22.67 11.27 -9.00
CA PHE A 289 21.84 10.31 -8.28
C PHE A 289 22.28 10.12 -6.83
N MET A 290 23.59 10.07 -6.56
CA MET A 290 24.10 9.93 -5.20
C MET A 290 23.75 11.14 -4.33
N ILE A 291 23.76 12.36 -4.86
CA ILE A 291 23.33 13.55 -4.09
C ILE A 291 21.88 13.38 -3.65
N ARG A 292 20.98 13.00 -4.57
CA ARG A 292 19.55 12.84 -4.30
C ARG A 292 19.26 11.66 -3.38
N LEU A 293 19.99 10.55 -3.54
CA LEU A 293 19.91 9.38 -2.65
C LEU A 293 20.33 9.73 -1.23
N GLN A 294 21.34 10.58 -1.05
CA GLN A 294 21.75 11.05 0.28
C GLN A 294 20.69 11.94 0.94
N GLU A 295 19.90 12.70 0.17
CA GLU A 295 18.74 13.42 0.71
C GLU A 295 17.65 12.45 1.20
N MET A 296 17.35 11.39 0.44
CA MET A 296 16.44 10.32 0.90
C MET A 296 16.98 9.61 2.14
N ARG A 297 18.29 9.36 2.20
CA ARG A 297 18.95 8.80 3.39
C ARG A 297 18.76 9.70 4.60
N GLN A 298 19.00 11.00 4.46
CA GLN A 298 18.81 11.95 5.55
C GLN A 298 17.37 11.93 6.06
N ARG A 299 16.38 11.76 5.16
CA ARG A 299 14.96 11.67 5.53
C ARG A 299 14.68 10.51 6.50
N TRP A 300 15.17 9.30 6.23
CA TRP A 300 14.93 8.18 7.16
C TRP A 300 15.81 8.25 8.41
N VAL A 301 16.98 8.90 8.36
CA VAL A 301 17.80 9.13 9.56
C VAL A 301 17.05 10.05 10.54
N GLU A 302 16.43 11.11 10.02
CA GLU A 302 15.62 12.04 10.83
C GLU A 302 14.27 11.44 11.25
N ARG A 303 13.66 10.65 10.36
CA ARG A 303 12.34 10.07 10.55
C ARG A 303 12.31 8.62 10.04
N PRO A 304 12.75 7.65 10.86
CA PRO A 304 12.85 6.24 10.45
C PRO A 304 11.52 5.68 9.94
N PHE A 305 11.55 5.04 8.77
CA PHE A 305 10.37 4.51 8.11
C PHE A 305 9.70 3.42 8.95
N GLU A 306 10.51 2.58 9.61
CA GLU A 306 10.00 1.53 10.49
C GLU A 306 9.40 2.05 11.80
N LYS A 307 9.66 3.32 12.17
CA LYS A 307 8.98 4.00 13.27
C LYS A 307 7.75 4.78 12.79
N HIS A 308 7.75 5.24 11.55
CA HIS A 308 6.70 6.06 10.94
C HIS A 308 6.22 5.50 9.60
N PRO A 309 5.66 4.27 9.54
CA PRO A 309 5.35 3.60 8.28
C PRO A 309 4.10 4.17 7.59
N TYR A 310 3.30 4.95 8.30
CA TYR A 310 2.06 5.56 7.79
C TYR A 310 2.31 6.98 7.26
N GLU A 311 3.40 7.15 6.52
CA GLU A 311 3.69 8.33 5.71
C GLU A 311 3.72 7.90 4.24
N SER A 312 2.67 8.25 3.50
CA SER A 312 2.43 7.71 2.15
C SER A 312 3.57 8.04 1.20
N HIS A 313 4.26 9.17 1.37
CA HIS A 313 5.41 9.49 0.52
C HIS A 313 6.62 8.60 0.79
N ASN A 314 6.97 8.38 2.05
CA ASN A 314 8.16 7.58 2.38
C ASN A 314 7.99 6.13 1.92
N MET A 315 6.86 5.51 2.27
CA MET A 315 6.65 4.08 2.02
C MET A 315 6.06 3.80 0.63
N GLY A 316 5.25 4.71 0.09
CA GLY A 316 4.62 4.58 -1.22
C GLY A 316 5.50 5.10 -2.37
N TYR A 317 6.22 6.21 -2.20
CA TYR A 317 7.10 6.76 -3.25
C TYR A 317 8.56 6.42 -3.03
N TYR A 318 9.13 6.84 -1.89
CA TYR A 318 10.57 6.92 -1.73
C TYR A 318 11.21 5.55 -1.59
N LEU A 319 10.61 4.65 -0.83
CA LEU A 319 11.15 3.30 -0.64
C LEU A 319 11.30 2.52 -1.96
N PRO A 320 10.27 2.44 -2.84
CA PRO A 320 10.44 1.87 -4.18
C PRO A 320 11.51 2.58 -5.01
N ASP A 321 11.45 3.90 -5.11
CA ASP A 321 12.37 4.70 -5.94
C ASP A 321 13.83 4.54 -5.46
N LEU A 322 14.05 4.55 -4.14
CA LEU A 322 15.32 4.28 -3.46
C LEU A 322 15.86 2.88 -3.77
N THR A 323 15.01 1.86 -3.66
CA THR A 323 15.42 0.46 -3.86
C THR A 323 15.89 0.26 -5.28
N GLU A 324 15.11 0.68 -6.27
CA GLU A 324 15.44 0.53 -7.68
C GLU A 324 16.69 1.32 -8.07
N ALA A 325 16.83 2.55 -7.55
CA ALA A 325 18.02 3.36 -7.74
C ALA A 325 19.28 2.69 -7.15
N CYS A 326 19.18 2.10 -5.96
CA CYS A 326 20.29 1.38 -5.34
C CYS A 326 20.65 0.11 -6.13
N LEU A 327 19.66 -0.65 -6.59
CA LEU A 327 19.90 -1.81 -7.44
C LEU A 327 20.57 -1.41 -8.77
N ALA A 328 20.20 -0.25 -9.34
CA ALA A 328 20.80 0.27 -10.57
C ALA A 328 22.26 0.67 -10.41
N LEU A 329 22.64 1.16 -9.22
CA LEU A 329 23.95 1.74 -8.94
C LEU A 329 24.91 0.80 -8.19
N ALA A 330 24.41 -0.36 -7.77
CA ALA A 330 25.21 -1.38 -7.09
C ALA A 330 26.48 -1.73 -7.86
N GLY A 331 27.61 -1.83 -7.15
CA GLY A 331 28.94 -2.09 -7.73
C GLY A 331 29.62 -0.89 -8.38
N GLU A 332 28.92 0.25 -8.55
CA GLU A 332 29.49 1.49 -9.10
C GLU A 332 29.40 2.68 -8.15
N ALA A 333 28.55 2.61 -7.13
CA ALA A 333 28.40 3.65 -6.12
C ALA A 333 28.19 3.01 -4.72
N PRO A 334 28.50 3.73 -3.62
CA PRO A 334 28.41 3.20 -2.26
C PRO A 334 26.96 3.19 -1.77
N VAL A 335 26.15 2.26 -2.29
CA VAL A 335 24.70 2.16 -2.03
C VAL A 335 24.31 1.04 -1.06
N GLU A 336 25.28 0.29 -0.53
CA GLU A 336 25.01 -0.91 0.28
C GLU A 336 24.11 -0.63 1.50
N GLU A 337 24.42 0.41 2.27
CA GLU A 337 23.63 0.80 3.45
C GLU A 337 22.17 1.08 3.07
N MET A 338 21.99 1.89 2.02
CA MET A 338 20.67 2.32 1.55
C MET A 338 19.86 1.14 1.00
N LEU A 339 20.52 0.25 0.24
CA LEU A 339 19.91 -0.98 -0.25
C LEU A 339 19.50 -1.91 0.90
N ARG A 340 20.38 -2.11 1.89
CA ARG A 340 20.09 -2.91 3.08
C ARG A 340 18.89 -2.35 3.84
N TYR A 341 18.87 -1.04 4.09
CA TYR A 341 17.77 -0.39 4.79
C TYR A 341 16.45 -0.54 4.03
N ALA A 342 16.46 -0.34 2.71
CA ALA A 342 15.29 -0.49 1.88
C ALA A 342 14.77 -1.94 1.86
N LEU A 343 15.68 -2.92 1.74
CA LEU A 343 15.33 -4.34 1.79
C LEU A 343 14.70 -4.72 3.13
N LEU A 344 15.19 -4.22 4.27
CA LEU A 344 14.58 -4.52 5.58
C LEU A 344 13.09 -4.15 5.61
N GLN A 345 12.68 -3.08 4.92
CA GLN A 345 11.26 -2.70 4.84
C GLN A 345 10.41 -3.75 4.10
N LEU A 346 10.94 -4.41 3.07
CA LEU A 346 10.24 -5.51 2.37
C LEU A 346 10.05 -6.76 3.24
N TRP A 347 10.82 -6.89 4.32
CA TRP A 347 10.65 -7.96 5.30
C TRP A 347 9.69 -7.59 6.42
N SER A 348 9.41 -6.31 6.60
CA SER A 348 8.61 -5.79 7.69
C SER A 348 7.14 -6.24 7.59
N PRO A 349 6.46 -6.47 8.73
CA PRO A 349 5.08 -6.95 8.76
C PRO A 349 4.05 -5.88 8.38
N PHE A 350 4.49 -4.62 8.24
CA PHE A 350 3.65 -3.48 7.90
C PHE A 350 3.87 -2.98 6.47
N PHE A 351 4.70 -3.66 5.66
CA PHE A 351 4.86 -3.31 4.24
C PHE A 351 4.18 -4.34 3.33
N PRO A 352 3.27 -3.93 2.43
CA PRO A 352 2.77 -2.58 2.19
C PRO A 352 2.07 -1.90 3.40
N PRO A 353 2.24 -0.57 3.59
CA PRO A 353 1.58 0.17 4.68
C PRO A 353 0.08 0.28 4.45
N TYR A 354 -0.71 0.74 5.43
CA TYR A 354 -2.16 0.99 5.25
C TYR A 354 -3.04 -0.23 4.95
N GLY A 355 -2.50 -1.43 5.15
CA GLY A 355 -3.23 -2.68 5.00
C GLY A 355 -2.79 -3.71 6.02
N GLY A 356 -3.22 -4.95 5.82
CA GLY A 356 -2.79 -6.07 6.63
C GLY A 356 -2.84 -7.38 5.87
N ALA A 357 -2.79 -8.48 6.63
CA ALA A 357 -2.68 -9.82 6.08
C ALA A 357 -3.90 -10.26 5.26
N GLU A 358 -5.07 -9.63 5.44
CA GLU A 358 -6.29 -9.98 4.70
C GLU A 358 -6.35 -9.33 3.31
N GLY A 359 -5.42 -8.39 3.04
CA GLY A 359 -5.26 -7.71 1.76
C GLY A 359 -6.04 -6.39 1.63
N GLY A 360 -6.65 -5.91 2.72
CA GLY A 360 -7.37 -4.65 2.75
C GLY A 360 -6.47 -3.43 2.53
N TRP A 361 -7.05 -2.31 2.09
CA TRP A 361 -6.33 -1.05 1.90
C TRP A 361 -7.12 0.16 2.41
N SER A 362 -6.62 0.81 3.45
CA SER A 362 -7.35 1.85 4.18
C SER A 362 -7.51 3.16 3.42
N GLU A 363 -6.64 3.43 2.43
CA GLU A 363 -6.69 4.64 1.60
C GLU A 363 -7.65 4.52 0.42
N GLY A 364 -8.35 3.38 0.28
CA GLY A 364 -9.42 3.20 -0.69
C GLY A 364 -9.02 2.59 -2.04
N PRO A 365 -10.00 2.21 -2.88
CA PRO A 365 -9.77 1.47 -4.13
C PRO A 365 -8.94 2.22 -5.18
N SER A 366 -8.98 3.56 -5.20
CA SER A 366 -8.20 4.38 -6.13
C SER A 366 -6.72 4.33 -5.80
N TYR A 367 -6.34 4.63 -4.55
CA TYR A 367 -4.96 4.53 -4.08
C TYR A 367 -4.45 3.09 -4.07
N TRP A 368 -5.32 2.12 -3.78
CA TRP A 368 -4.99 0.68 -3.90
C TRP A 368 -4.44 0.37 -5.29
N SER A 369 -5.06 0.89 -6.36
CA SER A 369 -4.70 0.54 -7.75
C SER A 369 -3.26 0.95 -8.06
N TRP A 370 -2.91 2.18 -7.70
CA TRP A 370 -1.59 2.73 -7.96
C TRP A 370 -0.52 2.15 -7.02
N SER A 371 -0.77 2.12 -5.70
CA SER A 371 0.20 1.65 -4.71
C SER A 371 0.53 0.18 -4.89
N THR A 372 -0.49 -0.66 -5.10
CA THR A 372 -0.31 -2.11 -5.21
C THR A 372 0.51 -2.50 -6.44
N ALA A 373 0.30 -1.84 -7.59
CA ALA A 373 1.10 -2.09 -8.79
C ALA A 373 2.58 -1.77 -8.54
N ARG A 374 2.85 -0.65 -7.87
CA ARG A 374 4.20 -0.23 -7.51
C ARG A 374 4.88 -1.20 -6.54
N PHE A 375 4.17 -1.67 -5.51
CA PHE A 375 4.71 -2.66 -4.58
C PHE A 375 4.97 -4.00 -5.27
N ALA A 376 4.03 -4.47 -6.08
CA ALA A 376 4.19 -5.70 -6.86
C ALA A 376 5.43 -5.63 -7.77
N ARG A 377 5.61 -4.51 -8.48
CA ARG A 377 6.80 -4.23 -9.28
C ARG A 377 8.07 -4.25 -8.44
N LEU A 378 8.09 -3.57 -7.29
CA LEU A 378 9.25 -3.54 -6.38
C LEU A 378 9.67 -4.93 -5.89
N TYR A 379 8.73 -5.72 -5.36
CA TYR A 379 9.01 -7.09 -4.90
C TYR A 379 9.53 -7.94 -6.05
N ARG A 380 8.93 -7.82 -7.24
CA ARG A 380 9.35 -8.58 -8.41
C ARG A 380 10.74 -8.17 -8.92
N HIS A 381 11.07 -6.88 -8.88
CA HIS A 381 12.42 -6.40 -9.20
C HIS A 381 13.48 -6.99 -8.28
N VAL A 382 13.25 -6.95 -6.97
CA VAL A 382 14.19 -7.54 -6.01
C VAL A 382 14.34 -9.03 -6.26
N GLU A 383 13.25 -9.74 -6.53
CA GLU A 383 13.30 -11.17 -6.83
C GLU A 383 14.10 -11.50 -8.10
N VAL A 384 13.84 -10.81 -9.21
CA VAL A 384 14.54 -11.04 -10.48
C VAL A 384 16.01 -10.60 -10.42
N THR A 385 16.31 -9.50 -9.74
CA THR A 385 17.66 -8.93 -9.70
C THR A 385 18.55 -9.63 -8.67
N MET A 386 17.99 -9.99 -7.51
CA MET A 386 18.76 -10.58 -6.40
C MET A 386 18.66 -12.10 -6.31
N GLY A 387 17.67 -12.72 -6.95
CA GLY A 387 17.38 -14.15 -6.82
C GLY A 387 16.79 -14.52 -5.46
N VAL A 388 16.16 -13.55 -4.77
CA VAL A 388 15.55 -13.75 -3.44
C VAL A 388 14.03 -13.81 -3.61
N PRO A 389 13.33 -14.87 -3.15
CA PRO A 389 11.89 -15.03 -3.36
C PRO A 389 11.04 -14.13 -2.43
N VAL A 390 11.38 -12.84 -2.35
CA VAL A 390 10.81 -11.86 -1.42
C VAL A 390 9.31 -11.61 -1.66
N LEU A 391 8.82 -11.83 -2.87
CA LEU A 391 7.39 -11.74 -3.16
C LEU A 391 6.58 -12.77 -2.36
N SER A 392 7.15 -13.96 -2.11
CA SER A 392 6.45 -15.07 -1.47
C SER A 392 6.07 -14.78 -0.01
N ARG A 393 6.84 -13.95 0.72
CA ARG A 393 6.53 -13.54 2.10
C ARG A 393 5.49 -12.41 2.18
N SER A 394 5.19 -11.73 1.07
CA SER A 394 4.33 -10.56 1.07
C SER A 394 2.84 -10.91 1.13
N HIS A 395 2.06 -10.05 1.79
CA HIS A 395 0.59 -10.12 1.78
C HIS A 395 -0.05 -9.60 0.48
N LEU A 396 0.74 -9.12 -0.48
CA LEU A 396 0.27 -8.72 -1.82
C LEU A 396 -0.64 -9.76 -2.50
N ARG A 397 -0.41 -11.05 -2.25
CA ARG A 397 -1.24 -12.16 -2.76
C ARG A 397 -2.72 -12.07 -2.38
N ASN A 398 -3.03 -11.36 -1.29
CA ASN A 398 -4.40 -11.19 -0.79
C ASN A 398 -5.06 -9.90 -1.25
N MET A 399 -4.30 -8.94 -1.78
CA MET A 399 -4.82 -7.65 -2.25
C MET A 399 -5.82 -7.73 -3.41
N PRO A 400 -5.77 -8.73 -4.35
CA PRO A 400 -6.82 -8.88 -5.35
C PRO A 400 -8.22 -9.05 -4.76
N TRP A 401 -8.32 -9.66 -3.57
CA TRP A 401 -9.61 -9.87 -2.93
C TRP A 401 -10.25 -8.55 -2.50
N PHE A 402 -9.46 -7.62 -1.97
CA PHE A 402 -9.96 -6.29 -1.61
C PHE A 402 -10.55 -5.60 -2.84
N LYS A 403 -9.82 -5.58 -3.95
CA LYS A 403 -10.31 -4.92 -5.16
C LYS A 403 -11.56 -5.60 -5.72
N LEU A 404 -11.55 -6.92 -5.82
CA LEU A 404 -12.66 -7.71 -6.38
C LEU A 404 -13.98 -7.47 -5.63
N TYR A 405 -13.95 -7.45 -4.29
CA TYR A 405 -15.16 -7.31 -3.47
C TYR A 405 -15.50 -5.85 -3.17
N ALA A 406 -14.52 -5.02 -2.78
CA ALA A 406 -14.80 -3.65 -2.38
C ALA A 406 -15.06 -2.71 -3.58
N ASN A 407 -14.60 -3.06 -4.79
CA ASN A 407 -14.78 -2.23 -5.97
C ASN A 407 -14.73 -3.11 -7.24
N PRO A 408 -15.77 -3.96 -7.46
CA PRO A 408 -15.83 -4.88 -8.58
C PRO A 408 -15.70 -4.14 -9.92
N PRO A 409 -15.30 -4.80 -11.03
CA PRO A 409 -14.78 -4.13 -12.21
C PRO A 409 -15.81 -3.22 -12.91
N TYR A 410 -17.10 -3.45 -12.65
CA TYR A 410 -18.25 -2.72 -13.16
C TYR A 410 -18.80 -1.62 -12.23
N ALA A 411 -18.28 -1.49 -11.00
CA ALA A 411 -18.81 -0.52 -10.03
C ALA A 411 -18.72 0.91 -10.56
N ARG A 412 -19.77 1.70 -10.33
CA ARG A 412 -19.88 3.08 -10.83
C ARG A 412 -19.22 4.09 -9.90
N ARG A 413 -19.01 3.72 -8.64
CA ARG A 413 -18.32 4.48 -7.60
C ARG A 413 -17.24 3.61 -6.94
N SER A 414 -16.30 4.26 -6.27
CA SER A 414 -15.16 3.61 -5.61
C SER A 414 -15.05 3.97 -4.12
N PRO A 415 -16.15 3.90 -3.33
CA PRO A 415 -16.07 4.19 -1.91
C PRO A 415 -15.16 3.17 -1.19
N PHE A 416 -14.42 3.54 -0.15
CA PHE A 416 -14.31 4.86 0.50
C PHE A 416 -12.91 5.45 0.27
N GLY A 417 -12.78 6.78 0.46
CA GLY A 417 -11.51 7.50 0.39
C GLY A 417 -11.35 8.33 -0.89
N ASP A 418 -10.13 8.80 -1.16
CA ASP A 418 -9.86 9.64 -2.31
C ASP A 418 -10.25 8.98 -3.65
N GLY A 419 -11.00 9.72 -4.46
CA GLY A 419 -11.56 9.24 -5.73
C GLY A 419 -12.82 8.38 -5.58
N GLN A 420 -13.50 8.39 -4.42
CA GLN A 420 -14.72 7.62 -4.20
C GLN A 420 -15.85 7.89 -5.21
N GLU A 421 -15.84 9.05 -5.86
CA GLU A 421 -16.78 9.39 -6.91
C GLU A 421 -16.49 8.67 -8.25
N GLY A 422 -15.29 8.14 -8.46
CA GLY A 422 -14.90 7.52 -9.73
C GLY A 422 -15.41 6.08 -9.87
N ALA A 423 -15.64 5.65 -11.10
CA ALA A 423 -15.90 4.24 -11.42
C ALA A 423 -14.67 3.37 -11.12
N ALA A 424 -14.90 2.05 -11.00
CA ALA A 424 -13.82 1.10 -10.75
C ALA A 424 -12.73 1.16 -11.82
N GLY A 425 -11.47 1.33 -11.39
CA GLY A 425 -10.27 1.18 -12.22
C GLY A 425 -9.38 0.02 -11.75
N GLY A 426 -8.10 0.03 -12.14
CA GLY A 426 -7.10 -0.89 -11.59
C GLY A 426 -6.99 -2.26 -12.28
N GLY A 427 -7.58 -2.43 -13.47
CA GLY A 427 -7.49 -3.67 -14.25
C GLY A 427 -6.04 -4.08 -14.58
N GLU A 428 -5.16 -3.12 -14.87
CA GLU A 428 -3.72 -3.41 -15.08
C GLU A 428 -3.06 -3.93 -13.80
N THR A 429 -3.36 -3.32 -12.64
CA THR A 429 -2.89 -3.81 -11.34
C THR A 429 -3.39 -5.23 -11.08
N MET A 430 -4.66 -5.52 -11.39
CA MET A 430 -5.21 -6.87 -11.28
C MET A 430 -4.56 -7.85 -12.26
N ALA A 431 -4.19 -7.44 -13.47
CA ALA A 431 -3.41 -8.26 -14.41
C ALA A 431 -2.00 -8.57 -13.89
N ILE A 432 -1.32 -7.61 -13.25
CA ILE A 432 -0.03 -7.82 -12.58
C ILE A 432 -0.19 -8.87 -11.49
N LEU A 433 -1.17 -8.71 -10.59
CA LEU A 433 -1.38 -9.64 -9.49
C LEU A 433 -1.83 -11.04 -9.97
N ALA A 434 -2.64 -11.10 -11.03
CA ALA A 434 -3.04 -12.35 -11.68
C ALA A 434 -1.82 -13.12 -12.19
N ALA A 435 -0.88 -12.43 -12.84
CA ALA A 435 0.33 -13.02 -13.37
C ALA A 435 1.31 -13.47 -12.27
N LEU A 436 1.50 -12.62 -11.25
CA LEU A 436 2.43 -12.90 -10.15
C LEU A 436 1.98 -14.02 -9.21
N PHE A 437 0.67 -14.19 -9.01
CA PHE A 437 0.11 -15.14 -8.04
C PHE A 437 -0.76 -16.23 -8.65
N ASP A 438 -0.80 -16.32 -9.99
CA ASP A 438 -1.67 -17.25 -10.74
C ASP A 438 -3.14 -17.18 -10.26
N ASN A 439 -3.63 -15.96 -10.03
CA ASN A 439 -4.98 -15.73 -9.50
C ASN A 439 -5.99 -15.58 -10.65
N PRO A 440 -6.89 -16.56 -10.86
CA PRO A 440 -7.77 -16.55 -12.03
C PRO A 440 -8.93 -15.55 -11.93
N TYR A 441 -9.31 -15.14 -10.70
CA TYR A 441 -10.33 -14.12 -10.48
C TYR A 441 -9.77 -12.71 -10.70
N ALA A 442 -8.49 -12.51 -10.37
CA ALA A 442 -7.79 -11.29 -10.72
C ALA A 442 -7.65 -11.16 -12.25
N GLN A 443 -7.42 -12.27 -12.95
CA GLN A 443 -7.41 -12.30 -14.41
C GLN A 443 -8.80 -11.96 -14.99
N TRP A 444 -9.88 -12.53 -14.43
CA TRP A 444 -11.25 -12.17 -14.85
C TRP A 444 -11.55 -10.68 -14.70
N TYR A 445 -11.15 -10.08 -13.58
CA TYR A 445 -11.29 -8.63 -13.37
C TYR A 445 -10.56 -7.85 -14.46
N ALA A 446 -9.30 -8.20 -14.72
CA ALA A 446 -8.48 -7.54 -15.72
C ALA A 446 -9.08 -7.67 -17.13
N ASP A 447 -9.58 -8.86 -17.48
CA ASP A 447 -10.22 -9.13 -18.76
C ASP A 447 -11.52 -8.33 -18.92
N TRP A 448 -12.34 -8.24 -17.86
CA TRP A 448 -13.57 -7.44 -17.86
C TRP A 448 -13.26 -5.97 -18.19
N GLN A 449 -12.21 -5.40 -17.60
CA GLN A 449 -11.77 -4.03 -17.87
C GLN A 449 -10.99 -3.86 -19.19
N GLY A 450 -10.77 -4.94 -19.94
CA GLY A 450 -9.97 -4.91 -21.16
C GLY A 450 -8.50 -4.54 -20.92
N ALA A 451 -7.99 -4.76 -19.71
CA ALA A 451 -6.66 -4.32 -19.31
C ALA A 451 -5.57 -5.02 -20.11
N ARG A 452 -4.53 -4.26 -20.49
CA ARG A 452 -3.37 -4.77 -21.22
C ARG A 452 -2.11 -4.18 -20.58
N LEU A 453 -1.20 -5.05 -20.18
CA LEU A 453 0.08 -4.62 -19.64
C LEU A 453 1.01 -4.16 -20.77
N GLY A 454 1.81 -3.14 -20.47
CA GLY A 454 2.93 -2.73 -21.30
C GLY A 454 3.99 -3.83 -21.42
N PRO A 455 4.91 -3.72 -22.40
CA PRO A 455 5.94 -4.73 -22.62
C PRO A 455 6.78 -5.06 -21.39
N GLU A 456 7.29 -4.04 -20.70
CA GLU A 456 8.06 -4.22 -19.46
C GLU A 456 7.27 -4.99 -18.39
N GLU A 457 6.08 -4.52 -17.98
CA GLU A 457 5.30 -5.17 -16.92
C GLU A 457 4.90 -6.59 -17.29
N ALA A 458 4.53 -6.83 -18.55
CA ALA A 458 4.06 -8.12 -19.00
C ALA A 458 5.18 -9.17 -19.04
N LEU A 459 6.42 -8.76 -19.35
CA LEU A 459 7.61 -9.61 -19.29
C LEU A 459 8.05 -9.82 -17.83
N LEU A 460 8.12 -8.73 -17.05
CA LEU A 460 8.53 -8.76 -15.64
C LEU A 460 7.68 -9.73 -14.81
N CYS A 461 6.36 -9.71 -15.03
CA CYS A 461 5.41 -10.54 -14.31
C CYS A 461 5.06 -11.84 -15.03
N ASN A 462 5.62 -12.10 -16.23
CA ASN A 462 5.29 -13.26 -17.06
C ASN A 462 3.76 -13.39 -17.32
N ALA A 463 3.12 -12.27 -17.64
CA ALA A 463 1.67 -12.16 -17.80
C ALA A 463 1.14 -12.94 -19.02
N GLY A 464 -0.17 -13.20 -19.05
CA GLY A 464 -0.85 -13.86 -20.18
C GLY A 464 -0.89 -15.39 -20.12
N ARG A 465 -0.51 -15.97 -18.97
CA ARG A 465 -0.54 -17.42 -18.73
C ARG A 465 -1.66 -17.85 -17.78
N THR A 466 -2.11 -16.95 -16.92
CA THR A 466 -3.17 -17.18 -15.93
C THR A 466 -4.50 -17.38 -16.66
N ALA A 467 -5.21 -18.46 -16.35
CA ALA A 467 -6.54 -18.69 -16.87
C ALA A 467 -7.55 -17.75 -16.22
N THR A 468 -8.52 -17.28 -16.99
CA THR A 468 -9.60 -16.43 -16.48
C THR A 468 -10.69 -17.28 -15.83
N ARG A 469 -11.20 -16.85 -14.67
CA ARG A 469 -12.33 -17.50 -13.99
C ARG A 469 -13.26 -16.46 -13.37
N GLU A 470 -14.51 -16.50 -13.78
CA GLU A 470 -15.58 -15.69 -13.19
C GLU A 470 -15.81 -16.05 -11.71
N PRO A 471 -15.98 -15.07 -10.80
CA PRO A 471 -16.08 -15.31 -9.36
C PRO A 471 -17.46 -15.84 -8.91
N ALA A 472 -18.15 -16.62 -9.73
CA ALA A 472 -19.48 -17.16 -9.42
C ALA A 472 -19.46 -18.20 -8.29
N ASP A 473 -18.33 -18.88 -8.06
CA ASP A 473 -18.15 -19.86 -6.99
C ASP A 473 -17.63 -19.27 -5.67
N LEU A 474 -17.34 -17.97 -5.64
CA LEU A 474 -16.89 -17.31 -4.43
C LEU A 474 -18.07 -16.98 -3.48
N PRO A 475 -17.82 -16.92 -2.16
CA PRO A 475 -18.79 -16.36 -1.21
C PRO A 475 -19.23 -14.96 -1.64
N GLN A 476 -20.50 -14.65 -1.41
CA GLN A 476 -21.06 -13.37 -1.84
C GLN A 476 -20.79 -12.22 -0.84
N GLY A 477 -20.26 -12.54 0.34
CA GLY A 477 -19.82 -11.56 1.33
C GLY A 477 -18.37 -11.79 1.74
N ARG A 478 -17.64 -10.71 2.01
CA ARG A 478 -16.27 -10.75 2.55
C ARG A 478 -15.98 -9.55 3.46
N ALA A 479 -15.26 -9.81 4.54
CA ALA A 479 -14.68 -8.76 5.39
C ALA A 479 -13.17 -8.66 5.22
N PHE A 480 -12.67 -7.45 5.46
CA PHE A 480 -11.29 -7.06 5.61
C PHE A 480 -11.17 -6.36 6.98
N THR A 481 -10.99 -7.17 8.03
CA THR A 481 -10.95 -6.73 9.43
C THR A 481 -9.73 -5.89 9.74
N ASP A 482 -8.63 -6.11 9.02
CA ASP A 482 -7.39 -5.33 9.11
C ASP A 482 -7.59 -3.84 8.79
N VAL A 483 -8.48 -3.53 7.83
CA VAL A 483 -8.84 -2.15 7.44
C VAL A 483 -10.28 -1.78 7.82
N GLY A 484 -11.03 -2.71 8.42
CA GLY A 484 -12.39 -2.52 8.89
C GLY A 484 -13.39 -2.22 7.77
N LEU A 485 -13.47 -3.11 6.77
CA LEU A 485 -14.42 -3.02 5.66
C LEU A 485 -15.15 -4.34 5.45
N ALA A 486 -16.46 -4.29 5.27
CA ALA A 486 -17.28 -5.42 4.86
C ALA A 486 -17.92 -5.13 3.50
N ALA A 487 -17.81 -6.08 2.58
CA ALA A 487 -18.41 -6.05 1.26
C ALA A 487 -19.44 -7.17 1.15
N MET A 488 -20.67 -6.83 0.75
CA MET A 488 -21.83 -7.72 0.76
C MET A 488 -22.50 -7.67 -0.61
N HIS A 489 -22.62 -8.79 -1.32
CA HIS A 489 -23.14 -8.87 -2.69
C HIS A 489 -24.33 -9.83 -2.77
N THR A 490 -25.21 -9.61 -3.75
CA THR A 490 -26.22 -10.60 -4.15
C THR A 490 -25.71 -11.51 -5.27
N ALA A 491 -24.94 -10.96 -6.20
CA ALA A 491 -24.46 -11.64 -7.40
C ALA A 491 -23.14 -11.01 -7.88
N LEU A 492 -22.04 -11.24 -7.16
CA LEU A 492 -20.72 -10.66 -7.43
C LEU A 492 -20.27 -10.64 -8.92
N PRO A 493 -20.46 -11.69 -9.74
CA PRO A 493 -20.03 -11.62 -11.15
C PRO A 493 -20.96 -10.82 -12.08
N ASP A 494 -22.23 -10.62 -11.72
CA ASP A 494 -23.27 -10.13 -12.64
C ASP A 494 -23.73 -8.70 -12.28
N PRO A 495 -23.28 -7.66 -12.99
CA PRO A 495 -23.64 -6.27 -12.68
C PRO A 495 -25.14 -5.99 -12.74
N ASP A 496 -25.88 -6.69 -13.60
CA ASP A 496 -27.30 -6.44 -13.85
C ASP A 496 -28.18 -7.07 -12.78
N GLN A 497 -27.66 -8.06 -12.04
CA GLN A 497 -28.35 -8.73 -10.92
C GLN A 497 -27.75 -8.41 -9.55
N ASN A 498 -26.60 -7.73 -9.52
CA ASN A 498 -25.92 -7.44 -8.28
C ASN A 498 -26.48 -6.20 -7.60
N ALA A 499 -26.91 -6.36 -6.34
CA ALA A 499 -26.94 -5.31 -5.35
C ALA A 499 -25.76 -5.54 -4.40
N PHE A 500 -24.93 -4.53 -4.19
CA PHE A 500 -23.82 -4.63 -3.26
C PHE A 500 -23.71 -3.44 -2.33
N LEU A 501 -23.43 -3.77 -1.06
CA LEU A 501 -23.27 -2.82 0.02
C LEU A 501 -21.84 -2.92 0.57
N LEU A 502 -21.20 -1.76 0.70
CA LEU A 502 -19.96 -1.62 1.46
C LEU A 502 -20.26 -0.98 2.80
N PHE A 503 -19.68 -1.52 3.87
CA PHE A 503 -19.76 -0.98 5.21
C PHE A 503 -18.35 -0.79 5.78
N ARG A 504 -18.04 0.39 6.31
CA ARG A 504 -16.69 0.73 6.80
C ARG A 504 -16.72 1.14 8.27
N SER A 505 -15.85 0.54 9.07
CA SER A 505 -15.53 0.94 10.45
C SER A 505 -14.09 0.52 10.78
N SER A 506 -13.16 1.46 10.58
CA SER A 506 -11.74 1.21 10.32
C SER A 506 -10.83 1.56 11.50
N PRO A 507 -9.86 0.69 11.86
CA PRO A 507 -8.92 0.97 12.94
C PRO A 507 -7.91 2.08 12.60
N PHE A 508 -7.84 2.50 11.33
CA PHE A 508 -6.96 3.56 10.83
C PHE A 508 -7.51 4.98 11.06
N GLY A 509 -8.76 5.11 11.50
CA GLY A 509 -9.42 6.41 11.64
C GLY A 509 -9.52 7.17 10.32
N SER A 510 -9.28 8.49 10.38
CA SER A 510 -9.47 9.44 9.27
C SER A 510 -8.16 10.04 8.74
N ILE A 511 -7.11 9.21 8.69
CA ILE A 511 -5.76 9.62 8.28
C ILE A 511 -5.53 9.50 6.77
N SER A 512 -4.47 10.15 6.27
CA SER A 512 -4.00 9.99 4.88
C SER A 512 -5.11 10.21 3.83
N HIS A 513 -5.56 9.18 3.10
CA HIS A 513 -6.63 9.29 2.11
C HIS A 513 -7.96 8.70 2.60
N ALA A 514 -8.04 8.33 3.87
CA ALA A 514 -9.26 7.94 4.56
C ALA A 514 -10.02 9.15 5.12
N TYR A 515 -11.35 9.04 5.20
CA TYR A 515 -12.23 10.12 5.66
C TYR A 515 -12.79 9.86 7.06
N ALA A 516 -13.56 10.82 7.59
CA ALA A 516 -14.25 10.72 8.87
C ALA A 516 -15.63 10.06 8.69
N ASP A 517 -15.60 8.80 8.27
CA ASP A 517 -16.71 7.99 7.74
C ASP A 517 -16.81 6.62 8.46
N GLN A 518 -16.42 6.55 9.74
CA GLN A 518 -16.60 5.33 10.53
C GLN A 518 -18.09 5.00 10.67
N ASN A 519 -18.42 3.71 10.60
CA ASN A 519 -19.78 3.18 10.47
C ASN A 519 -20.56 3.73 9.25
N ALA A 520 -19.90 4.27 8.22
CA ALA A 520 -20.58 4.64 6.97
C ALA A 520 -20.86 3.42 6.08
N PHE A 521 -21.83 3.56 5.18
CA PHE A 521 -22.13 2.57 4.16
C PHE A 521 -22.37 3.21 2.79
N ALA A 522 -22.22 2.43 1.73
CA ALA A 522 -22.58 2.79 0.35
C ALA A 522 -23.27 1.58 -0.31
N LEU A 523 -24.20 1.84 -1.23
CA LEU A 523 -24.99 0.82 -1.91
C LEU A 523 -25.10 1.16 -3.40
N GLU A 524 -24.69 0.22 -4.24
CA GLU A 524 -25.07 0.20 -5.66
C GLU A 524 -25.95 -1.03 -5.93
N ALA A 525 -26.89 -0.90 -6.85
CA ALA A 525 -27.70 -2.02 -7.28
C ALA A 525 -28.05 -1.93 -8.76
N TYR A 526 -28.00 -3.07 -9.43
CA TYR A 526 -28.44 -3.23 -10.82
C TYR A 526 -27.75 -2.22 -11.77
N GLY A 527 -26.44 -2.06 -11.58
CA GLY A 527 -25.61 -1.15 -12.38
C GLY A 527 -25.70 0.34 -12.02
N GLU A 528 -26.47 0.72 -11.00
CA GLU A 528 -26.71 2.11 -10.61
C GLU A 528 -26.27 2.43 -9.16
N PRO A 529 -25.59 3.57 -8.92
CA PRO A 529 -25.21 4.00 -7.59
C PRO A 529 -26.38 4.68 -6.85
N LEU A 530 -26.98 3.97 -5.88
CA LEU A 530 -28.17 4.44 -5.18
C LEU A 530 -27.82 5.28 -3.94
N VAL A 531 -27.00 4.70 -3.04
CA VAL A 531 -26.55 5.37 -1.81
C VAL A 531 -25.05 5.60 -1.92
N ILE A 532 -24.65 6.84 -2.14
CA ILE A 532 -23.26 7.20 -2.46
C ILE A 532 -22.52 7.75 -1.25
N ALA A 533 -21.19 7.58 -1.21
CA ALA A 533 -20.34 8.47 -0.42
C ALA A 533 -20.20 9.79 -1.21
N SER A 534 -20.67 10.90 -0.66
CA SER A 534 -20.77 12.16 -1.41
C SER A 534 -19.46 12.96 -1.43
N GLY A 535 -19.36 13.92 -2.34
CA GLY A 535 -18.15 14.69 -2.56
C GLY A 535 -17.43 14.29 -3.85
N TYR A 536 -16.35 14.99 -4.17
CA TYR A 536 -15.52 14.70 -5.33
C TYR A 536 -14.08 15.12 -5.06
N TYR A 537 -13.13 14.41 -5.67
CA TYR A 537 -11.71 14.61 -5.46
C TYR A 537 -11.10 15.46 -6.59
N GLN A 538 -11.05 16.77 -6.38
CA GLN A 538 -10.31 17.68 -7.29
C GLN A 538 -8.81 17.62 -7.03
N LEU A 539 -8.44 17.79 -5.76
CA LEU A 539 -7.07 17.84 -5.28
C LEU A 539 -7.07 17.62 -3.77
N TYR A 540 -6.02 16.95 -3.31
CA TYR A 540 -5.66 16.93 -1.91
C TYR A 540 -5.63 18.33 -1.26
N GLY A 541 -6.33 18.51 -0.14
CA GLY A 541 -6.35 19.77 0.61
C GLY A 541 -7.21 20.91 0.05
N HIS A 542 -7.90 20.76 -1.09
CA HIS A 542 -8.80 21.79 -1.61
C HIS A 542 -10.01 22.03 -0.67
N PRO A 543 -10.64 23.22 -0.60
CA PRO A 543 -11.77 23.48 0.31
C PRO A 543 -12.91 22.46 0.25
N HIS A 544 -13.33 22.02 -0.94
CA HIS A 544 -14.36 20.96 -1.06
C HIS A 544 -13.89 19.61 -0.48
N HIS A 545 -12.60 19.31 -0.63
CA HIS A 545 -12.03 18.10 -0.06
C HIS A 545 -12.01 18.17 1.47
N THR A 546 -11.51 19.28 2.03
CA THR A 546 -11.31 19.42 3.48
C THR A 546 -12.57 19.76 4.27
N GLN A 547 -13.50 20.51 3.69
CA GLN A 547 -14.69 21.03 4.37
C GLN A 547 -15.98 20.26 4.04
N TRP A 548 -15.95 19.37 3.04
CA TRP A 548 -17.06 18.49 2.70
C TRP A 548 -16.63 17.03 2.72
N THR A 549 -15.78 16.63 1.77
CA THR A 549 -15.51 15.21 1.47
C THR A 549 -14.87 14.46 2.66
N TRP A 550 -13.95 15.10 3.39
CA TRP A 550 -13.35 14.53 4.62
C TRP A 550 -14.32 14.39 5.79
N GLN A 551 -15.43 15.12 5.78
CA GLN A 551 -16.30 15.29 6.93
C GLN A 551 -17.39 14.22 6.97
N THR A 552 -17.81 13.81 8.18
CA THR A 552 -18.91 12.85 8.37
C THR A 552 -20.22 13.30 7.71
N LYS A 553 -20.45 14.62 7.60
CA LYS A 553 -21.63 15.19 6.94
C LYS A 553 -21.74 14.89 5.44
N ALA A 554 -20.68 14.36 4.82
CA ALA A 554 -20.66 13.90 3.44
C ALA A 554 -20.87 12.38 3.30
N SER A 555 -21.00 11.66 4.41
CA SER A 555 -21.07 10.20 4.48
C SER A 555 -22.44 9.73 4.99
N ASN A 556 -22.85 8.52 4.60
CA ASN A 556 -24.08 7.88 5.10
C ASN A 556 -23.89 7.35 6.53
N ALA A 557 -23.73 8.27 7.47
CA ALA A 557 -23.39 8.04 8.87
C ALA A 557 -24.32 8.85 9.79
N VAL A 558 -23.91 9.09 11.04
CA VAL A 558 -24.67 9.84 12.04
C VAL A 558 -23.91 11.09 12.46
N LEU A 559 -24.62 12.21 12.66
CA LEU A 559 -24.11 13.37 13.40
C LEU A 559 -24.71 13.40 14.81
N VAL A 560 -23.94 13.94 15.75
CA VAL A 560 -24.36 14.15 17.15
C VAL A 560 -24.36 15.65 17.41
N ASP A 561 -25.53 16.23 17.66
CA ASP A 561 -25.70 17.68 17.83
C ASP A 561 -25.14 18.51 16.65
N GLY A 562 -25.30 18.02 15.42
CA GLY A 562 -24.74 18.65 14.21
C GLY A 562 -23.26 18.34 13.95
N GLU A 563 -22.59 17.67 14.88
CA GLU A 563 -21.14 17.42 14.82
C GLU A 563 -20.81 15.99 14.37
N GLY A 564 -19.77 15.89 13.54
CA GLY A 564 -19.26 14.62 13.03
C GLY A 564 -18.09 14.06 13.84
N GLN A 565 -17.43 13.07 13.24
CA GLN A 565 -16.20 12.46 13.71
C GLN A 565 -15.00 13.39 13.51
N SER A 566 -13.92 13.18 14.27
CA SER A 566 -12.67 13.92 14.07
C SER A 566 -12.05 13.58 12.71
N THR A 567 -11.66 14.61 11.95
CA THR A 567 -10.94 14.48 10.68
C THR A 567 -9.43 14.52 10.89
N ARG A 568 -8.65 13.85 10.03
CA ARG A 568 -7.18 13.85 10.07
C ARG A 568 -6.62 13.29 11.38
N ASP A 569 -7.35 12.37 12.00
CA ASP A 569 -7.06 11.88 13.34
C ASP A 569 -6.98 10.35 13.34
N TRP A 570 -5.82 9.84 13.74
CA TRP A 570 -5.58 8.41 13.92
C TRP A 570 -6.43 7.81 15.03
N ASN A 571 -6.73 8.59 16.07
CA ASN A 571 -7.50 8.12 17.22
C ASN A 571 -9.01 8.15 16.94
N ALA A 572 -9.46 8.70 15.81
CA ALA A 572 -10.85 8.71 15.40
C ALA A 572 -11.29 7.35 14.83
N ARG A 573 -11.08 6.28 15.59
CA ARG A 573 -11.13 4.90 15.11
C ARG A 573 -12.55 4.36 15.04
N GLY A 574 -12.76 3.49 14.05
CA GLY A 574 -13.84 2.52 14.03
C GLY A 574 -13.29 1.10 14.19
N ARG A 575 -14.18 0.12 14.35
CA ARG A 575 -13.82 -1.31 14.36
C ARG A 575 -14.95 -2.13 13.79
N LEU A 576 -14.63 -3.07 12.90
CA LEU A 576 -15.54 -4.15 12.52
C LEU A 576 -15.49 -5.23 13.60
N LEU A 577 -16.52 -5.29 14.46
CA LEU A 577 -16.59 -6.21 15.59
C LEU A 577 -17.04 -7.63 15.20
N ALA A 578 -17.86 -7.74 14.15
CA ALA A 578 -18.32 -9.02 13.65
C ALA A 578 -18.64 -8.93 12.16
N PHE A 579 -18.42 -10.04 11.44
CA PHE A 579 -18.90 -10.26 10.10
C PHE A 579 -19.24 -11.74 9.91
N ASP A 580 -20.45 -12.01 9.42
CA ASP A 580 -20.92 -13.36 9.10
C ASP A 580 -21.50 -13.38 7.70
N THR A 581 -21.14 -14.38 6.90
CA THR A 581 -21.67 -14.58 5.54
C THR A 581 -22.26 -15.98 5.42
N THR A 582 -23.47 -16.06 4.88
CA THR A 582 -24.18 -17.33 4.61
C THR A 582 -24.70 -17.30 3.18
N ALA A 583 -25.40 -18.35 2.71
CA ALA A 583 -26.14 -18.27 1.45
C ALA A 583 -27.27 -17.22 1.50
N ALA A 584 -27.90 -17.05 2.67
CA ALA A 584 -29.11 -16.24 2.81
C ALA A 584 -28.85 -14.76 3.06
N ALA A 585 -27.82 -14.46 3.83
CA ALA A 585 -27.56 -13.10 4.30
C ALA A 585 -26.08 -12.87 4.63
N ASP A 586 -25.72 -11.59 4.66
CA ASP A 586 -24.52 -11.08 5.32
C ASP A 586 -24.91 -10.24 6.53
N TYR A 587 -24.12 -10.33 7.60
CA TYR A 587 -24.25 -9.51 8.80
C TYR A 587 -22.92 -8.82 9.10
N ALA A 588 -22.95 -7.53 9.43
CA ALA A 588 -21.81 -6.81 9.96
C ALA A 588 -22.20 -5.99 11.19
N LEU A 589 -21.25 -5.88 12.13
CA LEU A 589 -21.34 -5.02 13.30
C LEU A 589 -20.12 -4.11 13.36
N GLY A 590 -20.33 -2.79 13.31
CA GLY A 590 -19.27 -1.81 13.50
C GLY A 590 -19.45 -0.97 14.76
N ASP A 591 -18.34 -0.62 15.41
CA ASP A 591 -18.29 0.34 16.52
C ASP A 591 -17.49 1.57 16.11
N ALA A 592 -18.09 2.75 16.24
CA ALA A 592 -17.47 4.03 15.88
C ALA A 592 -17.46 5.05 17.03
N HIS A 593 -17.73 4.66 18.28
CA HIS A 593 -17.86 5.66 19.37
C HIS A 593 -16.55 6.46 19.60
N GLU A 594 -15.38 5.82 19.47
CA GLU A 594 -14.06 6.47 19.58
C GLU A 594 -13.90 7.62 18.57
N ALA A 595 -14.52 7.52 17.38
CA ALA A 595 -14.43 8.51 16.32
C ALA A 595 -15.08 9.86 16.64
N TYR A 596 -16.00 9.90 17.62
CA TYR A 596 -16.77 11.11 17.96
C TYR A 596 -16.15 11.94 19.10
N ALA A 597 -14.88 11.69 19.43
CA ALA A 597 -14.09 12.45 20.40
C ALA A 597 -14.79 12.60 21.77
N GLY A 598 -15.35 11.49 22.28
CA GLY A 598 -16.00 11.43 23.59
C GLY A 598 -17.44 11.94 23.63
N ARG A 599 -18.04 12.36 22.49
CA ARG A 599 -19.47 12.72 22.43
C ARG A 599 -20.40 11.50 22.57
N LEU A 600 -19.90 10.31 22.25
CA LEU A 600 -20.63 9.05 22.32
C LEU A 600 -19.95 8.09 23.30
N GLU A 601 -20.76 7.44 24.13
CA GLU A 601 -20.36 6.29 24.93
C GLU A 601 -20.57 4.97 24.16
N ARG A 602 -21.46 5.00 23.17
CA ARG A 602 -21.75 3.86 22.31
C ARG A 602 -22.21 4.31 20.93
N PHE A 603 -21.67 3.67 19.90
CA PHE A 603 -22.21 3.73 18.54
C PHE A 603 -21.97 2.40 17.84
N LEU A 604 -22.92 1.48 18.03
CA LEU A 604 -22.93 0.21 17.32
C LEU A 604 -23.87 0.31 16.11
N ARG A 605 -23.35 0.04 14.91
CA ARG A 605 -24.18 -0.09 13.70
C ARG A 605 -24.23 -1.54 13.28
N HIS A 606 -25.43 -2.10 13.27
CA HIS A 606 -25.71 -3.42 12.73
C HIS A 606 -26.20 -3.27 11.30
N VAL A 607 -25.61 -4.03 10.38
CA VAL A 607 -26.04 -4.12 8.98
C VAL A 607 -26.38 -5.57 8.68
N LEU A 608 -27.62 -5.85 8.28
CA LEU A 608 -28.06 -7.16 7.81
C LEU A 608 -28.49 -7.03 6.35
N PHE A 609 -27.81 -7.73 5.46
CA PHE A 609 -28.10 -7.74 4.03
C PHE A 609 -28.69 -9.08 3.62
N LEU A 610 -29.99 -9.10 3.32
CA LEU A 610 -30.76 -10.29 2.95
C LEU A 610 -30.80 -10.43 1.43
N ARG A 611 -30.42 -11.60 0.91
CA ARG A 611 -30.40 -11.87 -0.54
C ARG A 611 -31.79 -12.22 -1.11
N PRO A 612 -32.04 -11.95 -2.40
CA PRO A 612 -33.35 -12.14 -3.05
C PRO A 612 -33.98 -13.53 -2.85
N LEU A 613 -33.15 -14.58 -2.81
CA LEU A 613 -33.59 -15.97 -2.61
C LEU A 613 -34.42 -16.15 -1.34
N HIS A 614 -34.23 -15.32 -0.31
CA HIS A 614 -34.84 -15.47 1.01
C HIS A 614 -35.83 -14.36 1.40
N THR A 615 -35.99 -13.34 0.54
CA THR A 615 -36.88 -12.20 0.77
C THR A 615 -38.12 -12.19 -0.12
N GLY A 616 -38.21 -13.12 -1.08
CA GLY A 616 -39.32 -13.19 -2.03
C GLY A 616 -39.14 -12.30 -3.27
N GLY A 617 -37.89 -11.91 -3.59
CA GLY A 617 -37.55 -11.37 -4.92
C GLY A 617 -36.68 -10.11 -4.95
N LEU A 618 -36.51 -9.39 -3.85
CA LEU A 618 -35.66 -8.18 -3.79
C LEU A 618 -34.70 -8.23 -2.61
N PRO A 619 -33.45 -7.76 -2.75
CA PRO A 619 -32.55 -7.68 -1.61
C PRO A 619 -33.08 -6.68 -0.58
N VAL A 620 -32.88 -6.98 0.70
CA VAL A 620 -33.30 -6.10 1.80
C VAL A 620 -32.10 -5.80 2.69
N VAL A 621 -31.82 -4.52 2.88
CA VAL A 621 -30.83 -4.04 3.85
C VAL A 621 -31.57 -3.57 5.11
N VAL A 622 -31.19 -4.10 6.27
CA VAL A 622 -31.65 -3.62 7.58
C VAL A 622 -30.48 -2.96 8.29
N ILE A 623 -30.63 -1.69 8.66
CA ILE A 623 -29.65 -0.93 9.45
C ILE A 623 -30.26 -0.62 10.82
N ARG A 624 -29.52 -0.96 11.89
CA ARG A 624 -29.87 -0.59 13.26
C ARG A 624 -28.69 0.11 13.92
N ASP A 625 -28.93 1.34 14.35
CA ASP A 625 -28.00 2.12 15.17
C ASP A 625 -28.36 2.01 16.65
N ASP A 626 -27.41 1.59 17.47
CA ASP A 626 -27.46 1.65 18.93
C ASP A 626 -26.50 2.74 19.41
N LEU A 627 -27.08 3.89 19.75
CA LEU A 627 -26.38 5.13 20.09
C LEU A 627 -26.62 5.49 21.55
N ALA A 628 -25.55 5.83 22.26
CA ALA A 628 -25.62 6.42 23.59
C ALA A 628 -24.64 7.60 23.69
N ALA A 629 -25.14 8.72 24.18
CA ALA A 629 -24.36 9.91 24.49
C ALA A 629 -24.38 10.17 26.00
N ALA A 630 -23.31 10.75 26.53
CA ALA A 630 -23.16 11.04 27.97
C ALA A 630 -24.19 12.06 28.51
N ARG A 631 -24.85 12.79 27.61
CA ARG A 631 -25.91 13.76 27.90
C ARG A 631 -27.00 13.68 26.82
N PRO A 632 -28.22 14.20 27.07
CA PRO A 632 -29.22 14.31 26.02
C PRO A 632 -28.65 14.99 24.77
N ALA A 633 -28.78 14.32 23.62
CA ALA A 633 -28.22 14.75 22.35
C ALA A 633 -29.21 14.47 21.22
N THR A 634 -29.04 15.19 20.12
CA THR A 634 -29.76 14.96 18.87
C THR A 634 -28.91 14.08 17.95
N PHE A 635 -29.55 13.09 17.32
CA PHE A 635 -28.91 12.22 16.33
C PHE A 635 -29.49 12.51 14.95
N GLN A 636 -28.62 12.72 13.97
CA GLN A 636 -29.02 12.96 12.58
C GLN A 636 -28.49 11.81 11.72
N PHE A 637 -29.40 11.00 11.19
CA PHE A 637 -29.06 9.97 10.20
C PHE A 637 -28.93 10.62 8.82
N LEU A 638 -27.78 10.44 8.17
CA LEU A 638 -27.48 11.02 6.87
C LEU A 638 -27.61 9.99 5.75
N LEU A 639 -28.12 10.44 4.61
CA LEU A 639 -28.21 9.64 3.39
C LEU A 639 -27.93 10.55 2.18
N HIS A 640 -27.14 10.07 1.23
CA HIS A 640 -26.75 10.80 0.05
C HIS A 640 -27.03 9.98 -1.22
N ALA A 641 -27.56 10.66 -2.24
CA ALA A 641 -27.82 10.13 -3.57
C ALA A 641 -27.34 11.16 -4.61
N LEU A 642 -27.21 10.74 -5.87
CA LEU A 642 -26.88 11.65 -6.97
C LEU A 642 -28.05 12.56 -7.32
N GLU A 643 -29.24 11.98 -7.32
CA GLU A 643 -30.49 12.66 -7.65
C GLU A 643 -31.27 13.04 -6.37
N PRO A 644 -32.12 14.09 -6.44
CA PRO A 644 -32.96 14.48 -5.31
C PRO A 644 -33.87 13.34 -4.82
N MET A 645 -33.79 13.04 -3.53
CA MET A 645 -34.66 12.04 -2.89
C MET A 645 -36.09 12.57 -2.73
N ALA A 646 -37.08 11.72 -2.99
CA ALA A 646 -38.46 12.01 -2.65
C ALA A 646 -38.72 11.65 -1.18
N VAL A 647 -39.17 12.63 -0.39
CA VAL A 647 -39.44 12.50 1.05
C VAL A 647 -40.94 12.47 1.30
N ASP A 648 -41.42 11.42 1.96
CA ASP A 648 -42.77 11.31 2.51
C ASP A 648 -42.67 11.18 4.03
N GLY A 649 -42.89 12.29 4.73
CA GLY A 649 -42.76 12.35 6.19
C GLY A 649 -43.82 11.54 6.93
N ASP A 650 -45.04 11.49 6.40
CA ASP A 650 -46.17 10.80 7.03
C ASP A 650 -45.98 9.28 6.94
N ALA A 651 -45.51 8.79 5.79
CA ALA A 651 -45.15 7.39 5.60
C ALA A 651 -43.77 7.03 6.17
N ARG A 652 -43.01 8.01 6.69
CA ARG A 652 -41.62 7.89 7.13
C ARG A 652 -40.74 7.20 6.08
N ARG A 653 -40.88 7.65 4.83
CA ARG A 653 -40.29 7.01 3.65
C ARG A 653 -39.43 8.00 2.86
N LEU A 654 -38.27 7.51 2.44
CA LEU A 654 -37.39 8.15 1.46
C LEU A 654 -37.36 7.25 0.22
N THR A 655 -37.45 7.85 -0.97
CA THR A 655 -37.31 7.14 -2.24
C THR A 655 -36.17 7.74 -3.04
N ILE A 656 -35.21 6.90 -3.41
CA ILE A 656 -34.13 7.19 -4.37
C ILE A 656 -34.61 6.59 -5.70
N ARG A 657 -34.48 7.33 -6.80
CA ARG A 657 -34.90 6.90 -8.14
C ARG A 657 -33.71 6.66 -9.04
#